data_AF-A0A0C3LZ68-F1
#
_entry.id   AF-A0A0C3LZ68-F1
#
_cell.length_a   1.000
_cell.length_b   1.000
_cell.length_c   1.000
_cell.angle_alpha   90.00
_cell.angle_beta   90.00
_cell.angle_gamma   90.00
#
_symmetry.space_group_name_H-M   'P 1'
#
loop_
_entity.id
_entity.type
_entity.pdbx_description
1 polymer ?
#
loop_
_entity_poly.entity_id
_entity_poly.type
_entity_poly.pdbx_seq_one_letter_code
_entity_poly.pdbx_strand_id
1 'polypeptide(L)'
;MGFAPIHEVAEGRNTRIKQFYWKLWFGDDESLPPINLRDTFTGPEVTISEADIHRFCAVVGNDGESFKGVRSDEVHAPMDFAIVTGWQAIMKAIFPADVDGDLLKLVHLSNGFKMVPNTRPLKAGDVCTSEAIVVSVINTDSGKSVKVKGAVLRDGEPIIEVTSSFLYRGSFSDYNNTFEIVDEIPYAVDINSRADIAVLEDKEWYDWSDKTKPLLPGTQLFFHTQSEYRYKDKSTYSEVSVTGQIFVRNQLKQLVPVGTIDYSHGFSHGNPVLAYLQRRGTPDVISSKFENGGYSLTSAKVPSTFLAPATNEPYSKISGDFNPIHVNPYFSDYAALPGTITHGMWSSAATRKYVENVAAEGRPERVASYDVTFVGMVLPGDSLEVKLKHVGMNNGKKAIVIETVNQRGEKVIMGTAEVAQAPTVYVFTGQGSQEPGMGMELYNSSPAARAVWEAADEHLLAVYGFSIVDIVKNNPKTKTIHFGGMKGQAIRQRYMAMTYDTSDKDGTVKTLPLFADIDVRTPRYTFSHPNGLLFATQFAQIALVVTEKAAFEDMRSKGLVPPRCAFAGHSLGEYSALASIADTMPIASLVDVVFYRGITMQRAVERDSQNRSNYAMCAVNPSRISPTFNDAALREVVETISLRTDTLLEIVNFNVEGQQYVCAGELVSLQTLTNVLNFLKKEKIDIGKLTQSMTIEKVKEMLGDIVDECHKASVQKQKSEGYIKLERGFATIPLPGIDVPFHS
;
A
#
# COMPACT_ATOMS: atom_id res chain seq x y z
N MET A 1 -40.28 42.74 -43.87
CA MET A 1 -39.18 42.75 -42.88
C MET A 1 -37.95 43.31 -43.56
N GLY A 2 -37.49 44.53 -43.24
CA GLY A 2 -36.32 45.16 -43.89
C GLY A 2 -35.10 45.35 -42.99
N PHE A 3 -35.26 45.19 -41.66
CA PHE A 3 -34.21 45.50 -40.68
C PHE A 3 -33.19 44.36 -40.51
N ALA A 4 -33.63 43.10 -40.57
CA ALA A 4 -32.78 41.91 -40.55
C ALA A 4 -33.38 40.90 -41.54
N PRO A 5 -32.96 40.90 -42.83
CA PRO A 5 -33.62 40.10 -43.86
C PRO A 5 -33.19 38.62 -43.85
N ILE A 6 -32.14 38.26 -43.11
CA ILE A 6 -31.58 36.90 -43.03
C ILE A 6 -31.83 36.35 -41.63
N HIS A 7 -32.42 35.16 -41.54
CA HIS A 7 -32.68 34.45 -40.30
C HIS A 7 -32.25 32.99 -40.46
N GLU A 8 -31.59 32.45 -39.44
CA GLU A 8 -31.23 31.03 -39.41
C GLU A 8 -32.49 30.16 -39.21
N VAL A 9 -32.58 29.05 -39.94
CA VAL A 9 -33.63 28.05 -39.74
C VAL A 9 -33.27 27.22 -38.50
N ALA A 10 -33.82 27.61 -37.35
CA ALA A 10 -33.56 26.96 -36.06
C ALA A 10 -34.14 25.55 -35.96
N GLU A 11 -35.26 25.28 -36.64
CA GLU A 11 -35.90 23.97 -36.63
C GLU A 11 -34.97 22.88 -37.19
N GLY A 12 -34.81 21.78 -36.45
CA GLY A 12 -33.92 20.67 -36.81
C GLY A 12 -32.43 21.01 -36.86
N ARG A 13 -32.01 22.20 -36.39
CA ARG A 13 -30.61 22.65 -36.46
C ARG A 13 -29.67 21.70 -35.72
N ASN A 14 -29.95 21.41 -34.45
CA ASN A 14 -29.10 20.53 -33.63
C ASN A 14 -29.03 19.12 -34.23
N THR A 15 -30.14 18.61 -34.78
CA THR A 15 -30.18 17.32 -35.49
C THR A 15 -29.24 17.31 -36.70
N ARG A 16 -29.25 18.36 -37.54
CA ARG A 16 -28.34 18.45 -38.70
C ARG A 16 -26.87 18.50 -38.26
N ILE A 17 -26.58 19.22 -37.18
CA ILE A 17 -25.22 19.28 -36.62
C ILE A 17 -24.80 17.91 -36.06
N LYS A 18 -25.67 17.23 -35.30
CA LYS A 18 -25.43 15.87 -34.81
C LYS A 18 -25.19 14.89 -35.97
N GLN A 19 -25.99 14.94 -37.04
CA GLN A 19 -25.76 14.09 -38.22
C GLN A 19 -24.40 14.35 -38.89
N PHE A 20 -23.97 15.61 -38.94
CA PHE A 20 -22.64 15.97 -39.45
C PHE A 20 -21.51 15.41 -38.58
N TYR A 21 -21.57 15.62 -37.25
CA TYR A 21 -20.56 15.09 -36.32
C TYR A 21 -20.55 13.56 -36.24
N TRP A 22 -21.72 12.93 -36.40
CA TRP A 22 -21.82 11.47 -36.44
C TRP A 22 -20.97 10.90 -37.58
N LYS A 23 -21.07 11.48 -38.77
CA LYS A 23 -20.24 11.07 -39.91
C LYS A 23 -18.75 11.25 -39.65
N LEU A 24 -18.37 12.39 -39.05
CA LEU A 24 -16.97 12.68 -38.74
C LEU A 24 -16.34 11.69 -37.75
N TRP A 25 -17.08 11.23 -36.74
CA TRP A 25 -16.52 10.37 -35.69
C TRP A 25 -16.76 8.87 -35.89
N PHE A 26 -17.77 8.48 -36.67
CA PHE A 26 -18.15 7.07 -36.87
C PHE A 26 -18.02 6.59 -38.32
N GLY A 27 -17.93 7.49 -39.30
CA GLY A 27 -17.71 7.16 -40.72
C GLY A 27 -18.71 7.84 -41.66
N ASP A 28 -18.28 8.17 -42.88
CA ASP A 28 -19.09 8.93 -43.85
C ASP A 28 -20.37 8.19 -44.31
N ASP A 29 -20.32 6.86 -44.32
CA ASP A 29 -21.42 5.97 -44.72
C ASP A 29 -22.40 5.67 -43.57
N GLU A 30 -22.12 6.15 -42.35
CA GLU A 30 -22.95 5.91 -41.18
C GLU A 30 -24.08 6.94 -41.05
N SER A 31 -25.24 6.49 -40.56
CA SER A 31 -26.38 7.35 -40.23
C SER A 31 -26.66 7.30 -38.73
N LEU A 32 -26.95 8.46 -38.13
CA LEU A 32 -27.26 8.57 -36.70
C LEU A 32 -28.48 7.69 -36.33
N PRO A 33 -28.30 6.61 -35.56
CA PRO A 33 -29.40 5.74 -35.15
C PRO A 33 -30.21 6.37 -34.00
N PRO A 34 -31.39 5.82 -33.66
CA PRO A 34 -32.01 6.11 -32.38
C PRO A 34 -31.12 5.58 -31.25
N ILE A 35 -30.83 6.42 -30.25
CA ILE A 35 -29.94 6.09 -29.13
C ILE A 35 -30.69 6.41 -27.84
N ASN A 36 -30.79 5.43 -26.93
CA ASN A 36 -31.33 5.62 -25.60
C ASN A 36 -30.22 6.10 -24.65
N LEU A 37 -30.53 7.12 -23.85
CA LEU A 37 -29.62 7.74 -22.90
C LEU A 37 -29.08 6.78 -21.82
N ARG A 38 -29.86 5.75 -21.46
CA ARG A 38 -29.53 4.82 -20.37
C ARG A 38 -28.88 3.51 -20.85
N ASP A 39 -28.65 3.36 -22.15
CA ASP A 39 -27.98 2.17 -22.70
C ASP A 39 -26.46 2.19 -22.39
N THR A 40 -25.86 1.00 -22.41
CA THR A 40 -24.40 0.86 -22.47
C THR A 40 -23.94 1.01 -23.92
N PHE A 41 -23.12 2.01 -24.19
CA PHE A 41 -22.55 2.27 -25.50
C PHE A 41 -21.27 1.46 -25.69
N THR A 42 -21.14 0.78 -26.82
CA THR A 42 -19.96 -0.02 -27.14
C THR A 42 -19.15 0.58 -28.29
N GLY A 43 -17.84 0.39 -28.26
CA GLY A 43 -16.92 0.68 -29.36
C GLY A 43 -16.59 -0.56 -30.19
N PRO A 44 -15.98 -0.38 -31.37
CA PRO A 44 -15.44 -1.49 -32.14
C PRO A 44 -14.27 -2.15 -31.38
N GLU A 45 -13.98 -3.40 -31.72
CA GLU A 45 -12.77 -4.06 -31.28
C GLU A 45 -11.53 -3.37 -31.90
N VAL A 46 -10.53 -3.09 -31.07
CA VAL A 46 -9.28 -2.45 -31.47
C VAL A 46 -8.11 -3.32 -31.06
N THR A 47 -7.31 -3.75 -32.05
CA THR A 47 -6.01 -4.37 -31.79
C THR A 47 -4.94 -3.29 -31.70
N ILE A 48 -4.26 -3.18 -30.57
CA ILE A 48 -3.22 -2.16 -30.36
C ILE A 48 -1.96 -2.57 -31.10
N SER A 49 -1.56 -1.81 -32.12
CA SER A 49 -0.31 -2.05 -32.85
C SER A 49 0.85 -1.25 -32.28
N GLU A 50 2.07 -1.79 -32.38
CA GLU A 50 3.30 -1.06 -32.03
C GLU A 50 3.45 0.23 -32.84
N ALA A 51 3.06 0.21 -34.12
CA ALA A 51 3.13 1.38 -35.00
C ALA A 51 2.21 2.51 -34.54
N ASP A 52 1.01 2.19 -34.04
CA ASP A 52 0.07 3.18 -33.52
C ASP A 52 0.54 3.77 -32.19
N ILE A 53 1.12 2.95 -31.31
CA ILE A 53 1.76 3.42 -30.08
C ILE A 53 2.88 4.41 -30.42
N HIS A 54 3.80 4.03 -31.30
CA HIS A 54 4.90 4.90 -31.72
C HIS A 54 4.40 6.21 -32.32
N ARG A 55 3.38 6.16 -33.17
CA ARG A 55 2.78 7.34 -33.79
C ARG A 55 2.11 8.24 -32.76
N PHE A 56 1.32 7.67 -31.86
CA PHE A 56 0.66 8.41 -30.78
C PHE A 56 1.69 9.11 -29.89
N CYS A 57 2.69 8.35 -29.41
CA CYS A 57 3.78 8.86 -28.59
C CYS A 57 4.55 9.99 -29.29
N ALA A 58 4.84 9.87 -30.59
CA ALA A 58 5.48 10.93 -31.36
C ALA A 58 4.63 12.20 -31.44
N VAL A 59 3.31 12.06 -31.60
CA VAL A 59 2.38 13.21 -31.69
C VAL A 59 2.22 13.95 -30.37
N VAL A 60 2.12 13.23 -29.25
CA VAL A 60 2.03 13.85 -27.90
C VAL A 60 3.42 14.16 -27.30
N GLY A 61 4.48 13.80 -28.02
CA GLY A 61 5.86 13.99 -27.62
C GLY A 61 6.30 13.12 -26.44
N ASN A 62 5.68 11.96 -26.19
CA ASN A 62 6.07 11.07 -25.09
C ASN A 62 7.14 10.05 -25.54
N ASP A 63 8.40 10.34 -25.21
CA ASP A 63 9.57 9.57 -25.64
C ASP A 63 10.02 8.47 -24.66
N GLY A 64 9.19 8.10 -23.68
CA GLY A 64 9.51 7.09 -22.66
C GLY A 64 10.02 5.77 -23.24
N GLU A 65 11.02 5.16 -22.58
CA GLU A 65 11.64 3.90 -23.05
C GLU A 65 10.65 2.73 -23.09
N SER A 66 9.66 2.71 -22.18
CA SER A 66 8.60 1.70 -22.12
C SER A 66 7.73 1.64 -23.38
N PHE A 67 7.76 2.68 -24.21
CA PHE A 67 6.95 2.80 -25.42
C PHE A 67 7.76 2.57 -26.71
N LYS A 68 8.99 2.03 -26.62
CA LYS A 68 9.92 1.84 -27.75
C LYS A 68 10.40 0.40 -27.84
N GLY A 69 10.33 -0.21 -29.03
CA GLY A 69 10.80 -1.59 -29.28
C GLY A 69 12.32 -1.79 -29.36
N VAL A 70 13.14 -0.73 -29.26
CA VAL A 70 14.60 -0.84 -29.48
C VAL A 70 15.34 -1.53 -28.33
N ARG A 71 14.79 -1.49 -27.11
CA ARG A 71 15.43 -2.02 -25.88
C ARG A 71 14.48 -2.79 -24.96
N SER A 72 13.25 -3.03 -25.41
CA SER A 72 12.22 -3.74 -24.64
C SER A 72 11.61 -4.80 -25.53
N ASP A 73 11.52 -6.03 -25.02
CA ASP A 73 10.82 -7.13 -25.70
C ASP A 73 9.30 -6.91 -25.71
N GLU A 74 8.79 -6.01 -24.86
CA GLU A 74 7.38 -5.61 -24.82
C GLU A 74 7.24 -4.08 -25.00
N VAL A 75 6.43 -3.67 -25.98
CA VAL A 75 6.09 -2.25 -26.19
C VAL A 75 4.79 -1.94 -25.46
N HIS A 76 4.85 -1.17 -24.38
CA HIS A 76 3.66 -0.72 -23.67
C HIS A 76 2.97 0.42 -24.40
N ALA A 77 1.67 0.62 -24.15
CA ALA A 77 0.96 1.81 -24.56
C ALA A 77 0.76 2.75 -23.36
N PRO A 78 0.90 4.08 -23.54
CA PRO A 78 0.61 5.04 -22.48
C PRO A 78 -0.86 4.96 -22.08
N MET A 79 -1.19 5.29 -20.81
CA MET A 79 -2.58 5.25 -20.35
C MET A 79 -3.51 6.19 -21.14
N ASP A 80 -2.96 7.27 -21.71
CA ASP A 80 -3.69 8.18 -22.59
C ASP A 80 -4.25 7.47 -23.83
N PHE A 81 -3.61 6.38 -24.27
CA PHE A 81 -4.05 5.59 -25.43
C PHE A 81 -5.43 4.96 -25.22
N ALA A 82 -5.90 4.86 -23.96
CA ALA A 82 -7.26 4.46 -23.65
C ALA A 82 -8.32 5.37 -24.27
N ILE A 83 -8.00 6.65 -24.53
CA ILE A 83 -8.92 7.52 -25.26
C ILE A 83 -9.06 7.08 -26.71
N VAL A 84 -8.00 6.59 -27.34
CA VAL A 84 -8.02 6.14 -28.75
C VAL A 84 -8.88 4.89 -28.89
N THR A 85 -8.73 3.94 -27.96
CA THR A 85 -9.53 2.70 -27.96
C THR A 85 -10.97 2.92 -27.46
N GLY A 86 -11.18 3.89 -26.58
CA GLY A 86 -12.48 4.21 -25.97
C GLY A 86 -13.31 5.29 -26.66
N TRP A 87 -12.72 6.06 -27.59
CA TRP A 87 -13.31 7.31 -28.11
C TRP A 87 -14.73 7.13 -28.62
N GLN A 88 -14.95 6.13 -29.47
CA GLN A 88 -16.26 5.92 -30.09
C GLN A 88 -17.35 5.55 -29.07
N ALA A 89 -17.04 4.73 -28.06
CA ALA A 89 -18.00 4.40 -27.01
C ALA A 89 -18.38 5.66 -26.21
N ILE A 90 -17.38 6.47 -25.82
CA ILE A 90 -17.58 7.69 -25.03
C ILE A 90 -18.33 8.75 -25.84
N MET A 91 -18.00 8.95 -27.12
CA MET A 91 -18.66 9.97 -27.95
C MET A 91 -20.11 9.64 -28.26
N LYS A 92 -20.51 8.36 -28.32
CA LYS A 92 -21.94 8.00 -28.52
C LYS A 92 -22.85 8.60 -27.44
N ALA A 93 -22.34 8.79 -26.23
CA ALA A 93 -23.08 9.28 -25.06
C ALA A 93 -23.64 10.71 -25.21
N ILE A 94 -23.12 11.52 -26.13
CA ILE A 94 -23.56 12.90 -26.35
C ILE A 94 -24.52 13.05 -27.55
N PHE A 95 -24.84 11.95 -28.25
CA PHE A 95 -25.80 11.97 -29.35
C PHE A 95 -27.27 11.72 -29.01
N PRO A 96 -27.68 11.10 -27.87
CA PRO A 96 -29.08 10.81 -27.58
C PRO A 96 -30.00 12.02 -27.80
N ALA A 97 -31.19 11.77 -28.33
CA ALA A 97 -32.19 12.82 -28.57
C ALA A 97 -32.62 13.50 -27.26
N ASP A 98 -32.62 12.74 -26.16
CA ASP A 98 -32.90 13.20 -24.81
C ASP A 98 -31.91 14.22 -24.26
N VAL A 99 -30.71 14.30 -24.87
CA VAL A 99 -29.65 15.25 -24.56
C VAL A 99 -29.49 16.17 -25.77
N ASP A 100 -30.49 17.03 -26.00
CA ASP A 100 -30.42 18.00 -27.10
C ASP A 100 -29.49 19.16 -26.74
N GLY A 101 -28.68 19.57 -27.72
CA GLY A 101 -27.65 20.58 -27.53
C GLY A 101 -26.87 20.86 -28.82
N ASP A 102 -26.36 22.08 -28.91
CA ASP A 102 -25.54 22.52 -30.04
C ASP A 102 -24.10 21.98 -29.89
N LEU A 103 -23.76 20.94 -30.66
CA LEU A 103 -22.41 20.33 -30.64
C LEU A 103 -21.30 21.30 -31.05
N LEU A 104 -21.58 22.35 -31.84
CA LEU A 104 -20.56 23.36 -32.15
C LEU A 104 -20.19 24.22 -30.94
N LYS A 105 -21.05 24.21 -29.92
CA LYS A 105 -20.83 24.90 -28.63
C LYS A 105 -20.46 23.92 -27.51
N LEU A 106 -20.14 22.67 -27.85
CA LEU A 106 -19.67 21.67 -26.91
C LEU A 106 -18.30 22.06 -26.36
N VAL A 107 -18.12 21.92 -25.05
CA VAL A 107 -16.84 22.09 -24.37
C VAL A 107 -16.52 20.80 -23.64
N HIS A 108 -15.32 20.26 -23.86
CA HIS A 108 -14.79 19.19 -23.02
C HIS A 108 -14.30 19.85 -21.72
N LEU A 109 -14.95 19.56 -20.59
CA LEU A 109 -14.64 20.17 -19.29
C LEU A 109 -13.51 19.45 -18.56
N SER A 110 -13.54 18.11 -18.55
CA SER A 110 -12.58 17.32 -17.78
C SER A 110 -12.43 15.92 -18.35
N ASN A 111 -11.26 15.32 -18.18
CA ASN A 111 -10.99 13.93 -18.48
C ASN A 111 -10.18 13.28 -17.35
N GLY A 112 -10.55 12.06 -16.98
CA GLY A 112 -9.89 11.26 -15.97
C GLY A 112 -9.60 9.86 -16.47
N PHE A 113 -8.46 9.31 -16.03
CA PHE A 113 -8.06 7.94 -16.25
C PHE A 113 -7.76 7.27 -14.91
N LYS A 114 -8.25 6.05 -14.72
CA LYS A 114 -7.99 5.27 -13.50
C LYS A 114 -7.71 3.82 -13.86
N MET A 115 -6.53 3.34 -13.52
CA MET A 115 -6.18 1.94 -13.68
C MET A 115 -7.00 1.07 -12.74
N VAL A 116 -7.57 -0.02 -13.26
CA VAL A 116 -8.26 -1.02 -12.44
C VAL A 116 -7.21 -1.79 -11.63
N PRO A 117 -7.35 -1.92 -10.30
CA PRO A 117 -6.38 -2.63 -9.47
C PRO A 117 -6.11 -4.05 -9.97
N ASN A 118 -4.87 -4.51 -9.84
CA ASN A 118 -4.41 -5.86 -10.22
C ASN A 118 -4.42 -6.16 -11.73
N THR A 119 -4.59 -5.14 -12.57
CA THR A 119 -4.45 -5.28 -14.03
C THR A 119 -3.07 -4.83 -14.50
N ARG A 120 -2.60 -5.39 -15.61
CA ARG A 120 -1.39 -4.91 -16.30
C ARG A 120 -1.74 -3.75 -17.25
N PRO A 121 -0.82 -2.78 -17.45
CA PRO A 121 -0.96 -1.75 -18.47
C PRO A 121 -1.18 -2.33 -19.88
N LEU A 122 -1.71 -1.47 -20.76
CA LEU A 122 -1.87 -1.75 -22.19
C LEU A 122 -0.51 -2.01 -22.84
N LYS A 123 -0.48 -2.92 -23.83
CA LYS A 123 0.71 -3.18 -24.66
C LYS A 123 0.34 -3.51 -26.10
N ALA A 124 1.34 -3.46 -26.98
CA ALA A 124 1.20 -3.91 -28.36
C ALA A 124 0.74 -5.39 -28.41
N GLY A 125 -0.22 -5.67 -29.29
CA GLY A 125 -0.87 -6.97 -29.43
C GLY A 125 -2.10 -7.19 -28.54
N ASP A 126 -2.39 -6.29 -27.60
CA ASP A 126 -3.64 -6.35 -26.85
C ASP A 126 -4.84 -6.11 -27.78
N VAL A 127 -5.85 -6.97 -27.67
CA VAL A 127 -7.16 -6.81 -28.31
C VAL A 127 -8.11 -6.24 -27.27
N CYS A 128 -8.63 -5.04 -27.54
CA CYS A 128 -9.44 -4.29 -26.60
C CYS A 128 -10.82 -3.99 -27.15
N THR A 129 -11.83 -4.03 -26.28
CA THR A 129 -13.15 -3.45 -26.53
C THR A 129 -13.35 -2.26 -25.59
N SER A 130 -14.40 -1.48 -25.81
CA SER A 130 -14.74 -0.37 -24.95
C SER A 130 -16.24 -0.26 -24.71
N GLU A 131 -16.59 0.15 -23.50
CA GLU A 131 -17.96 0.36 -23.05
C GLU A 131 -18.05 1.71 -22.36
N ALA A 132 -19.20 2.39 -22.48
CA ALA A 132 -19.45 3.66 -21.82
C ALA A 132 -20.91 3.82 -21.42
N ILE A 133 -21.14 4.47 -20.28
CA ILE A 133 -22.46 4.81 -19.76
C ILE A 133 -22.51 6.30 -19.42
N VAL A 134 -23.67 6.92 -19.59
CA VAL A 134 -23.91 8.28 -19.10
C VAL A 134 -24.25 8.19 -17.62
N VAL A 135 -23.41 8.80 -16.79
CA VAL A 135 -23.61 8.81 -15.33
C VAL A 135 -24.22 10.12 -14.83
N SER A 136 -24.19 11.19 -15.62
CA SER A 136 -24.81 12.46 -15.24
C SER A 136 -25.23 13.28 -16.45
N VAL A 137 -26.42 13.86 -16.38
CA VAL A 137 -26.93 14.91 -17.26
C VAL A 137 -27.57 15.98 -16.39
N ILE A 138 -26.96 17.16 -16.28
CA ILE A 138 -27.41 18.23 -15.38
C ILE A 138 -27.49 19.55 -16.13
N ASN A 139 -28.61 20.28 -15.94
CA ASN A 139 -28.77 21.64 -16.42
C ASN A 139 -28.18 22.64 -15.41
N THR A 140 -27.09 23.29 -15.78
CA THR A 140 -26.39 24.33 -15.00
C THR A 140 -26.66 25.72 -15.59
N ASP A 141 -26.25 26.78 -14.89
CA ASP A 141 -26.34 28.16 -15.41
C ASP A 141 -25.50 28.39 -16.67
N SER A 142 -24.43 27.61 -16.86
CA SER A 142 -23.54 27.71 -18.02
C SER A 142 -23.96 26.82 -19.19
N GLY A 143 -24.95 25.92 -18.98
CA GLY A 143 -25.37 24.95 -19.98
C GLY A 143 -25.68 23.57 -19.42
N LYS A 144 -25.86 22.60 -20.32
CA LYS A 144 -26.15 21.21 -19.98
C LYS A 144 -24.85 20.41 -19.89
N SER A 145 -24.51 19.95 -18.70
CA SER A 145 -23.35 19.11 -18.42
C SER A 145 -23.71 17.63 -18.63
N VAL A 146 -22.82 16.88 -19.29
CA VAL A 146 -22.96 15.44 -19.55
C VAL A 146 -21.68 14.75 -19.08
N LYS A 147 -21.78 13.87 -18.08
CA LYS A 147 -20.66 13.08 -17.58
C LYS A 147 -20.80 11.63 -18.03
N VAL A 148 -19.73 11.11 -18.58
CA VAL A 148 -19.65 9.76 -19.15
C VAL A 148 -18.59 8.99 -18.40
N LYS A 149 -18.92 7.78 -17.98
CA LYS A 149 -17.96 6.81 -17.43
C LYS A 149 -17.81 5.68 -18.43
N GLY A 150 -16.61 5.53 -18.97
CA GLY A 150 -16.25 4.44 -19.86
C GLY A 150 -15.20 3.53 -19.25
N ALA A 151 -15.03 2.36 -19.85
CA ALA A 151 -13.97 1.43 -19.57
C ALA A 151 -13.40 0.90 -20.89
N VAL A 152 -12.09 0.69 -20.92
CA VAL A 152 -11.46 -0.17 -21.92
C VAL A 152 -11.34 -1.55 -21.28
N LEU A 153 -11.73 -2.57 -22.03
CA LEU A 153 -11.76 -3.95 -21.58
C LEU A 153 -10.74 -4.77 -22.38
N ARG A 154 -10.18 -5.79 -21.74
CA ARG A 154 -9.36 -6.83 -22.38
C ARG A 154 -9.89 -8.17 -21.89
N ASP A 155 -10.18 -9.07 -22.82
CA ASP A 155 -10.80 -10.37 -22.53
C ASP A 155 -12.12 -10.26 -21.73
N GLY A 156 -12.89 -9.18 -21.97
CA GLY A 156 -14.15 -8.89 -21.26
C GLY A 156 -14.00 -8.27 -19.87
N GLU A 157 -12.78 -8.04 -19.39
CA GLU A 157 -12.51 -7.46 -18.07
C GLU A 157 -12.00 -6.01 -18.18
N PRO A 158 -12.50 -5.08 -17.35
CA PRO A 158 -12.06 -3.68 -17.39
C PRO A 158 -10.62 -3.53 -16.91
N ILE A 159 -9.81 -2.79 -17.66
CA ILE A 159 -8.40 -2.53 -17.36
C ILE A 159 -8.14 -1.07 -16.96
N ILE A 160 -8.87 -0.14 -17.58
CA ILE A 160 -8.76 1.29 -17.31
C ILE A 160 -10.14 1.92 -17.44
N GLU A 161 -10.55 2.66 -16.41
CA GLU A 161 -11.75 3.48 -16.42
C GLU A 161 -11.39 4.87 -16.96
N VAL A 162 -12.26 5.41 -17.83
CA VAL A 162 -12.16 6.74 -18.40
C VAL A 162 -13.39 7.54 -17.95
N THR A 163 -13.19 8.73 -17.40
CA THR A 163 -14.31 9.61 -17.02
C THR A 163 -14.18 10.93 -17.76
N SER A 164 -15.14 11.24 -18.63
CA SER A 164 -15.14 12.48 -19.40
C SER A 164 -16.39 13.32 -19.05
N SER A 165 -16.23 14.63 -18.98
CA SER A 165 -17.34 15.56 -18.76
C SER A 165 -17.39 16.58 -19.88
N PHE A 166 -18.57 16.78 -20.45
CA PHE A 166 -18.83 17.68 -21.55
C PHE A 166 -19.89 18.71 -21.16
N LEU A 167 -19.85 19.89 -21.77
CA LEU A 167 -20.82 20.96 -21.56
C LEU A 167 -21.36 21.46 -22.89
N TYR A 168 -22.66 21.31 -23.09
CA TYR A 168 -23.37 22.08 -24.11
C TYR A 168 -23.65 23.47 -23.58
N ARG A 169 -22.94 24.49 -24.08
CA ARG A 169 -23.17 25.87 -23.65
C ARG A 169 -24.54 26.35 -24.14
N GLY A 170 -25.30 26.97 -23.25
CA GLY A 170 -26.63 27.49 -23.57
C GLY A 170 -27.51 27.60 -22.32
N SER A 171 -28.81 27.78 -22.54
CA SER A 171 -29.81 27.76 -21.48
C SER A 171 -30.77 26.61 -21.73
N PHE A 172 -31.05 25.82 -20.69
CA PHE A 172 -31.80 24.57 -20.77
C PHE A 172 -32.80 24.50 -19.62
N SER A 173 -34.04 24.09 -19.91
CA SER A 173 -35.15 23.97 -18.95
C SER A 173 -35.81 22.58 -18.96
N ASP A 174 -35.24 21.65 -19.72
CA ASP A 174 -35.68 20.27 -19.91
C ASP A 174 -35.15 19.35 -18.78
N TYR A 175 -35.73 19.48 -17.58
CA TYR A 175 -35.30 18.69 -16.42
C TYR A 175 -35.73 17.22 -16.45
N ASN A 176 -36.72 16.85 -17.26
CA ASN A 176 -37.28 15.49 -17.28
C ASN A 176 -36.25 14.40 -17.60
N ASN A 177 -35.21 14.74 -18.35
CA ASN A 177 -34.14 13.82 -18.75
C ASN A 177 -32.84 14.00 -17.94
N THR A 178 -32.87 14.86 -16.91
CA THR A 178 -31.68 15.18 -16.10
C THR A 178 -31.59 14.28 -14.88
N PHE A 179 -30.39 13.73 -14.66
CA PHE A 179 -30.10 12.79 -13.59
C PHE A 179 -28.63 12.81 -13.22
N GLU A 180 -28.27 12.24 -12.08
CA GLU A 180 -26.90 12.03 -11.65
C GLU A 180 -26.79 10.73 -10.85
N ILE A 181 -25.83 9.88 -11.21
CA ILE A 181 -25.46 8.66 -10.48
C ILE A 181 -24.09 8.90 -9.86
N VAL A 182 -23.99 8.74 -8.54
CA VAL A 182 -22.80 9.03 -7.75
C VAL A 182 -22.42 7.80 -6.93
N ASP A 183 -21.23 7.26 -7.19
CA ASP A 183 -20.55 6.35 -6.26
C ASP A 183 -20.06 7.20 -5.06
N GLU A 184 -20.76 7.13 -3.93
CA GLU A 184 -20.42 7.92 -2.76
C GLU A 184 -19.13 7.39 -2.13
N ILE A 185 -18.36 8.27 -1.48
CA ILE A 185 -17.21 7.82 -0.72
C ILE A 185 -17.66 6.90 0.43
N PRO A 186 -16.92 5.82 0.73
CA PRO A 186 -17.18 5.00 1.90
C PRO A 186 -17.20 5.83 3.20
N TYR A 187 -18.12 5.54 4.12
CA TYR A 187 -18.15 6.13 5.46
C TYR A 187 -18.04 5.06 6.55
N ALA A 188 -17.22 5.30 7.57
CA ALA A 188 -17.18 4.53 8.80
C ALA A 188 -18.03 5.22 9.88
N VAL A 189 -18.90 4.49 10.57
CA VAL A 189 -19.74 4.99 11.67
C VAL A 189 -19.49 4.14 12.91
N ASP A 190 -19.10 4.78 14.01
CA ASP A 190 -18.89 4.12 15.31
C ASP A 190 -20.21 3.99 16.08
N ILE A 191 -20.60 2.77 16.42
CA ILE A 191 -21.79 2.45 17.21
C ILE A 191 -21.36 2.26 18.66
N ASN A 192 -21.38 3.32 19.46
CA ASN A 192 -20.81 3.33 20.81
C ASN A 192 -21.83 2.97 21.91
N SER A 193 -23.12 3.10 21.62
CA SER A 193 -24.18 2.94 22.62
C SER A 193 -25.43 2.24 22.06
N ARG A 194 -26.29 1.75 22.95
CA ARG A 194 -27.62 1.24 22.56
C ARG A 194 -28.51 2.30 21.92
N ALA A 195 -28.30 3.58 22.25
CA ALA A 195 -29.02 4.67 21.63
C ALA A 195 -28.61 4.83 20.16
N ASP A 196 -27.32 4.65 19.83
CA ASP A 196 -26.84 4.72 18.45
C ASP A 196 -27.44 3.59 17.60
N ILE A 197 -27.55 2.38 18.17
CA ILE A 197 -28.23 1.23 17.55
C ILE A 197 -29.69 1.56 17.28
N ALA A 198 -30.44 2.01 18.29
CA ALA A 198 -31.86 2.34 18.13
C ALA A 198 -32.09 3.44 17.08
N VAL A 199 -31.21 4.44 17.00
CA VAL A 199 -31.29 5.49 15.97
C VAL A 199 -31.07 4.94 14.56
N LEU A 200 -30.19 3.95 14.40
CA LEU A 200 -29.91 3.32 13.10
C LEU A 200 -31.03 2.34 12.70
N GLU A 201 -31.51 1.51 13.64
CA GLU A 201 -32.63 0.58 13.43
C GLU A 201 -33.96 1.28 13.12
N ASP A 202 -34.14 2.52 13.58
CA ASP A 202 -35.28 3.38 13.25
C ASP A 202 -35.24 3.92 11.80
N LYS A 203 -34.14 3.75 11.06
CA LYS A 203 -34.04 4.21 9.68
C LYS A 203 -34.68 3.21 8.74
N GLU A 204 -35.72 3.66 8.04
CA GLU A 204 -36.45 2.87 7.03
C GLU A 204 -35.55 2.32 5.91
N TRP A 205 -34.41 2.97 5.66
CA TRP A 205 -33.45 2.57 4.63
C TRP A 205 -32.40 1.56 5.08
N TYR A 206 -32.33 1.25 6.37
CA TYR A 206 -31.34 0.35 6.95
C TYR A 206 -31.91 -1.07 7.11
N ASP A 207 -31.23 -2.07 6.54
CA ASP A 207 -31.57 -3.47 6.76
C ASP A 207 -30.34 -4.29 7.21
N TRP A 208 -30.53 -5.08 8.26
CA TRP A 208 -29.48 -5.92 8.85
C TRP A 208 -29.67 -7.38 8.45
N SER A 209 -28.64 -7.94 7.81
CA SER A 209 -28.74 -9.24 7.13
C SER A 209 -28.73 -10.43 8.09
N ASP A 210 -28.00 -10.36 9.21
CA ASP A 210 -27.90 -11.48 10.18
C ASP A 210 -28.67 -11.21 11.48
N LYS A 211 -29.97 -11.52 11.48
CA LYS A 211 -30.85 -11.38 12.67
C LYS A 211 -30.45 -12.28 13.84
N THR A 212 -29.55 -13.24 13.66
CA THR A 212 -29.05 -14.12 14.74
C THR A 212 -27.90 -13.49 15.52
N LYS A 213 -27.23 -12.48 14.94
CA LYS A 213 -26.14 -11.71 15.56
C LYS A 213 -26.56 -10.25 15.65
N PRO A 214 -27.16 -9.82 16.78
CA PRO A 214 -27.58 -8.44 16.94
C PRO A 214 -26.36 -7.50 16.93
N LEU A 215 -26.55 -6.30 16.40
CA LEU A 215 -25.55 -5.23 16.47
C LEU A 215 -25.27 -4.90 17.94
N LEU A 216 -23.99 -4.80 18.31
CA LEU A 216 -23.55 -4.54 19.69
C LEU A 216 -22.84 -3.18 19.80
N PRO A 217 -22.95 -2.48 20.94
CA PRO A 217 -22.11 -1.32 21.22
C PRO A 217 -20.62 -1.67 21.13
N GLY A 218 -19.83 -0.75 20.58
CA GLY A 218 -18.41 -0.93 20.23
C GLY A 218 -18.16 -1.40 18.81
N THR A 219 -19.20 -1.62 17.99
CA THR A 219 -19.06 -2.02 16.58
C THR A 219 -18.85 -0.81 15.68
N GLN A 220 -17.88 -0.87 14.77
CA GLN A 220 -17.71 0.11 13.69
C GLN A 220 -18.30 -0.46 12.39
N LEU A 221 -19.21 0.30 11.76
CA LEU A 221 -19.88 -0.06 10.51
C LEU A 221 -19.31 0.75 9.35
N PHE A 222 -19.11 0.11 8.19
CA PHE A 222 -18.62 0.74 6.97
C PHE A 222 -19.71 0.72 5.90
N PHE A 223 -20.04 1.88 5.35
CA PHE A 223 -21.15 2.07 4.42
C PHE A 223 -20.58 2.38 3.04
N HIS A 224 -20.85 1.50 2.07
CA HIS A 224 -20.54 1.73 0.66
C HIS A 224 -21.87 1.94 -0.08
N THR A 225 -22.11 3.17 -0.55
CA THR A 225 -23.40 3.57 -1.11
C THR A 225 -23.26 4.19 -2.50
N GLN A 226 -24.26 3.99 -3.34
CA GLN A 226 -24.44 4.69 -4.60
C GLN A 226 -25.77 5.44 -4.55
N SER A 227 -25.74 6.71 -4.97
CA SER A 227 -26.91 7.57 -5.04
C SER A 227 -27.31 7.82 -6.49
N GLU A 228 -28.61 7.76 -6.80
CA GLU A 228 -29.18 8.27 -8.04
C GLU A 228 -30.12 9.45 -7.73
N TYR A 229 -29.88 10.57 -8.39
CA TYR A 229 -30.67 11.79 -8.31
C TYR A 229 -31.37 12.02 -9.64
N ARG A 230 -32.67 12.32 -9.63
CA ARG A 230 -33.41 12.84 -10.79
C ARG A 230 -33.90 14.24 -10.48
N TYR A 231 -33.72 15.18 -11.40
CA TYR A 231 -34.02 16.58 -11.10
C TYR A 231 -35.42 16.96 -11.59
N LYS A 232 -36.08 17.80 -10.79
CA LYS A 232 -37.31 18.49 -11.17
C LYS A 232 -37.01 19.91 -11.65
N ASP A 233 -36.06 20.56 -10.98
CA ASP A 233 -35.55 21.90 -11.30
C ASP A 233 -34.10 22.05 -10.80
N LYS A 234 -33.54 23.27 -10.81
CA LYS A 234 -32.15 23.55 -10.39
C LYS A 234 -31.83 23.15 -8.93
N SER A 235 -32.84 23.04 -8.08
CA SER A 235 -32.69 22.97 -6.62
C SER A 235 -33.44 21.82 -5.98
N THR A 236 -34.33 21.16 -6.72
CA THR A 236 -35.16 20.07 -6.20
C THR A 236 -35.09 18.82 -7.06
N TYR A 237 -35.18 17.68 -6.40
CA TYR A 237 -35.18 16.36 -7.01
C TYR A 237 -36.61 15.87 -7.21
N SER A 238 -36.89 15.29 -8.37
CA SER A 238 -38.11 14.52 -8.62
C SER A 238 -38.05 13.15 -7.95
N GLU A 239 -36.85 12.60 -7.81
CA GLU A 239 -36.58 11.34 -7.12
C GLU A 239 -35.14 11.31 -6.59
N VAL A 240 -34.95 10.72 -5.42
CA VAL A 240 -33.64 10.38 -4.85
C VAL A 240 -33.68 8.92 -4.41
N SER A 241 -32.77 8.13 -4.96
CA SER A 241 -32.60 6.72 -4.62
C SER A 241 -31.18 6.47 -4.13
N VAL A 242 -31.01 5.68 -3.07
CA VAL A 242 -29.70 5.34 -2.50
C VAL A 242 -29.69 3.86 -2.21
N THR A 243 -28.71 3.16 -2.79
CA THR A 243 -28.52 1.73 -2.54
C THR A 243 -27.11 1.50 -2.01
N GLY A 244 -26.89 0.41 -1.28
CA GLY A 244 -25.55 0.12 -0.77
C GLY A 244 -25.44 -1.11 0.10
N GLN A 245 -24.21 -1.37 0.53
CA GLN A 245 -23.88 -2.45 1.45
C GLN A 245 -23.22 -1.89 2.71
N ILE A 246 -23.50 -2.56 3.82
CA ILE A 246 -22.98 -2.26 5.14
C ILE A 246 -22.02 -3.39 5.52
N PHE A 247 -20.83 -3.03 5.99
CA PHE A 247 -19.78 -3.97 6.33
C PHE A 247 -19.30 -3.79 7.77
N VAL A 248 -18.76 -4.86 8.35
CA VAL A 248 -17.88 -4.81 9.53
C VAL A 248 -16.49 -5.28 9.14
N ARG A 249 -15.45 -4.77 9.82
CA ARG A 249 -14.11 -5.36 9.72
C ARG A 249 -14.01 -6.52 10.69
N ASN A 250 -13.63 -7.70 10.18
CA ASN A 250 -13.33 -8.86 11.03
C ASN A 250 -11.99 -8.66 11.77
N GLN A 251 -11.56 -9.66 12.57
CA GLN A 251 -10.28 -9.60 13.30
C GLN A 251 -9.04 -9.47 12.38
N LEU A 252 -9.17 -9.86 11.11
CA LEU A 252 -8.16 -9.74 10.06
C LEU A 252 -8.34 -8.45 9.24
N LYS A 253 -9.15 -7.50 9.72
CA LYS A 253 -9.49 -6.22 9.08
C LYS A 253 -10.15 -6.33 7.69
N GLN A 254 -10.67 -7.49 7.32
CA GLN A 254 -11.41 -7.67 6.06
C GLN A 254 -12.85 -7.22 6.22
N LEU A 255 -13.39 -6.55 5.18
CA LEU A 255 -14.79 -6.15 5.13
C LEU A 255 -15.68 -7.37 4.91
N VAL A 256 -16.61 -7.60 5.84
CA VAL A 256 -17.63 -8.65 5.77
C VAL A 256 -18.99 -7.97 5.68
N PRO A 257 -19.81 -8.28 4.65
CA PRO A 257 -21.13 -7.68 4.51
C PRO A 257 -22.06 -8.15 5.63
N VAL A 258 -22.79 -7.21 6.23
CA VAL A 258 -23.69 -7.44 7.37
C VAL A 258 -25.05 -6.78 7.22
N GLY A 259 -25.23 -5.95 6.20
CA GLY A 259 -26.48 -5.24 5.95
C GLY A 259 -26.51 -4.59 4.58
N THR A 260 -27.66 -4.01 4.26
CA THR A 260 -27.90 -3.30 3.01
C THR A 260 -28.55 -1.94 3.29
N ILE A 261 -28.36 -1.02 2.35
CA ILE A 261 -29.09 0.23 2.28
C ILE A 261 -30.01 0.17 1.07
N ASP A 262 -31.28 0.50 1.27
CA ASP A 262 -32.24 0.72 0.20
C ASP A 262 -33.16 1.88 0.58
N TYR A 263 -32.98 3.01 -0.10
CA TYR A 263 -33.79 4.20 0.06
C TYR A 263 -34.29 4.63 -1.31
N SER A 264 -35.58 4.90 -1.43
CA SER A 264 -36.14 5.56 -2.60
C SER A 264 -37.25 6.50 -2.15
N HIS A 265 -37.18 7.74 -2.61
CA HIS A 265 -38.19 8.74 -2.33
C HIS A 265 -38.38 9.64 -3.53
N GLY A 266 -39.62 10.11 -3.74
CA GLY A 266 -39.96 11.04 -4.81
C GLY A 266 -39.42 12.44 -4.54
N PHE A 267 -40.30 13.44 -4.52
CA PHE A 267 -39.92 14.84 -4.35
C PHE A 267 -39.04 15.04 -3.10
N SER A 268 -37.82 15.52 -3.30
CA SER A 268 -36.85 15.72 -2.23
C SER A 268 -35.98 16.96 -2.45
N HIS A 269 -35.48 17.51 -1.35
CA HIS A 269 -34.47 18.57 -1.34
C HIS A 269 -33.05 18.05 -1.05
N GLY A 270 -32.88 16.74 -0.85
CA GLY A 270 -31.57 16.17 -0.55
C GLY A 270 -31.58 14.66 -0.31
N ASN A 271 -30.40 14.15 0.07
CA ASN A 271 -30.15 12.76 0.39
C ASN A 271 -30.07 12.55 1.91
N PRO A 272 -31.09 11.98 2.56
CA PRO A 272 -31.09 11.80 4.02
C PRO A 272 -30.11 10.71 4.49
N VAL A 273 -29.81 9.71 3.65
CA VAL A 273 -28.83 8.66 3.96
C VAL A 273 -27.44 9.28 4.03
N LEU A 274 -27.03 10.01 2.99
CA LEU A 274 -25.74 10.68 2.96
C LEU A 274 -25.61 11.73 4.07
N ALA A 275 -26.67 12.51 4.33
CA ALA A 275 -26.67 13.48 5.44
C ALA A 275 -26.55 12.80 6.82
N TYR A 276 -27.06 11.59 7.00
CA TYR A 276 -26.81 10.80 8.21
C TYR A 276 -25.34 10.38 8.28
N LEU A 277 -24.81 9.77 7.22
CA LEU A 277 -23.42 9.29 7.16
C LEU A 277 -22.40 10.42 7.38
N GLN A 278 -22.62 11.59 6.79
CA GLN A 278 -21.76 12.77 6.97
C GLN A 278 -21.77 13.32 8.41
N ARG A 279 -22.90 13.21 9.12
CA ARG A 279 -23.02 13.73 10.50
C ARG A 279 -22.55 12.73 11.54
N ARG A 280 -22.68 11.43 11.27
CA ARG A 280 -22.47 10.35 12.25
C ARG A 280 -21.22 9.53 11.96
N GLY A 281 -20.70 9.59 10.75
CA GLY A 281 -19.51 8.87 10.33
C GLY A 281 -18.38 9.78 9.88
N THR A 282 -17.29 9.13 9.52
CA THR A 282 -16.10 9.73 8.92
C THR A 282 -15.78 9.01 7.61
N PRO A 283 -15.33 9.70 6.55
CA PRO A 283 -14.92 9.04 5.33
C PRO A 283 -13.88 7.93 5.58
N ASP A 284 -14.14 6.71 5.11
CA ASP A 284 -13.19 5.58 5.14
C ASP A 284 -12.29 5.62 3.90
N VAL A 285 -11.57 6.74 3.75
CA VAL A 285 -10.56 6.92 2.71
C VAL A 285 -9.27 7.32 3.40
N ILE A 286 -8.26 6.44 3.33
CA ILE A 286 -6.93 6.72 3.89
C ILE A 286 -6.18 7.65 2.94
N SER A 287 -6.58 8.92 2.91
CA SER A 287 -5.84 10.00 2.25
C SER A 287 -5.32 10.96 3.32
N SER A 288 -4.00 11.04 3.48
CA SER A 288 -3.38 12.00 4.38
C SER A 288 -2.77 13.15 3.57
N LYS A 289 -3.19 14.39 3.84
CA LYS A 289 -2.49 15.56 3.33
C LYS A 289 -1.31 15.89 4.23
N PHE A 290 -0.23 16.41 3.65
CA PHE A 290 0.89 16.91 4.44
C PHE A 290 0.49 18.19 5.17
N GLU A 291 0.91 18.34 6.43
CA GLU A 291 0.59 19.50 7.26
C GLU A 291 1.08 20.83 6.66
N ASN A 292 2.22 20.80 5.97
CA ASN A 292 2.79 21.96 5.26
C ASN A 292 2.13 22.23 3.89
N GLY A 293 1.07 21.49 3.53
CA GLY A 293 0.41 21.58 2.24
C GLY A 293 1.23 21.02 1.06
N GLY A 294 2.35 20.35 1.32
CA GLY A 294 3.19 19.67 0.35
C GLY A 294 4.29 20.51 -0.29
N TYR A 295 5.05 19.88 -1.19
CA TYR A 295 6.23 20.48 -1.83
C TYR A 295 6.21 20.29 -3.36
N SER A 296 6.86 21.20 -4.07
CA SER A 296 6.94 21.15 -5.53
C SER A 296 7.83 20.00 -5.99
N LEU A 297 7.40 19.28 -7.03
CA LEU A 297 8.20 18.28 -7.71
C LEU A 297 8.77 18.88 -8.99
N THR A 298 10.09 18.89 -9.11
CA THR A 298 10.82 19.34 -10.30
C THR A 298 11.96 18.37 -10.61
N SER A 299 12.45 18.41 -11.84
CA SER A 299 13.60 17.63 -12.27
C SER A 299 14.52 18.51 -13.10
N ALA A 300 15.83 18.49 -12.80
CA ALA A 300 16.83 19.20 -13.60
C ALA A 300 17.01 18.58 -15.00
N LYS A 301 16.60 17.31 -15.18
CA LYS A 301 16.77 16.56 -16.43
C LYS A 301 15.54 16.65 -17.34
N VAL A 302 14.36 16.96 -16.79
CA VAL A 302 13.09 16.94 -17.50
C VAL A 302 12.53 18.37 -17.50
N PRO A 303 12.45 19.05 -18.66
CA PRO A 303 11.91 20.41 -18.71
C PRO A 303 10.43 20.40 -18.31
N SER A 304 10.02 21.39 -17.50
CA SER A 304 8.62 21.64 -17.16
C SER A 304 7.84 22.30 -18.29
N THR A 305 8.53 22.83 -19.30
CA THR A 305 7.94 23.56 -20.41
C THR A 305 7.88 22.74 -21.69
N PHE A 306 6.81 22.94 -22.47
CA PHE A 306 6.65 22.40 -23.80
C PHE A 306 5.88 23.38 -24.70
N LEU A 307 5.86 23.11 -26.01
CA LEU A 307 5.15 23.91 -27.00
C LEU A 307 3.96 23.11 -27.53
N ALA A 308 2.80 23.77 -27.66
CA ALA A 308 1.69 23.25 -28.43
C ALA A 308 2.11 23.05 -29.90
N PRO A 309 1.60 22.02 -30.59
CA PRO A 309 2.01 21.73 -31.96
C PRO A 309 1.57 22.85 -32.89
N ALA A 310 2.28 23.05 -34.00
CA ALA A 310 1.91 24.06 -34.99
C ALA A 310 0.61 23.73 -35.75
N THR A 311 0.19 22.46 -35.73
CA THR A 311 -1.08 21.98 -36.32
C THR A 311 -1.65 20.83 -35.50
N ASN A 312 -2.97 20.72 -35.44
CA ASN A 312 -3.70 19.69 -34.70
C ASN A 312 -4.04 18.47 -35.56
N GLU A 313 -3.75 18.49 -36.86
CA GLU A 313 -4.06 17.39 -37.77
C GLU A 313 -3.43 16.05 -37.35
N PRO A 314 -2.16 15.97 -36.92
CA PRO A 314 -1.57 14.70 -36.52
C PRO A 314 -2.30 14.06 -35.35
N TYR A 315 -2.74 14.86 -34.38
CA TYR A 315 -3.52 14.38 -33.24
C TYR A 315 -4.92 13.94 -33.65
N SER A 316 -5.59 14.70 -34.53
CA SER A 316 -6.90 14.33 -35.07
C SER A 316 -6.86 12.94 -35.73
N LYS A 317 -5.82 12.68 -36.54
CA LYS A 317 -5.65 11.41 -37.26
C LYS A 317 -5.40 10.21 -36.35
N ILE A 318 -4.63 10.36 -35.26
CA ILE A 318 -4.31 9.23 -34.36
C ILE A 318 -5.35 9.03 -33.26
N SER A 319 -6.06 10.08 -32.83
CA SER A 319 -7.09 9.98 -31.79
C SER A 319 -8.47 9.61 -32.33
N GLY A 320 -8.74 9.90 -33.61
CA GLY A 320 -10.09 9.83 -34.18
C GLY A 320 -10.96 11.06 -33.87
N ASP A 321 -10.44 12.05 -33.14
CA ASP A 321 -11.14 13.30 -32.90
C ASP A 321 -10.98 14.27 -34.08
N PHE A 322 -11.85 14.09 -35.07
CA PHE A 322 -11.96 14.95 -36.24
C PHE A 322 -12.85 16.19 -36.04
N ASN A 323 -13.05 16.65 -34.81
CA ASN A 323 -13.83 17.86 -34.55
C ASN A 323 -13.22 19.07 -35.30
N PRO A 324 -13.96 19.69 -36.25
CA PRO A 324 -13.39 20.62 -37.21
C PRO A 324 -12.91 21.92 -36.58
N ILE A 325 -13.35 22.25 -35.35
CA ILE A 325 -12.89 23.44 -34.64
C ILE A 325 -11.37 23.44 -34.41
N HIS A 326 -10.72 22.27 -34.44
CA HIS A 326 -9.28 22.13 -34.22
C HIS A 326 -8.44 22.27 -35.48
N VAL A 327 -9.03 22.15 -36.67
CA VAL A 327 -8.27 22.08 -37.94
C VAL A 327 -8.79 23.04 -39.01
N ASN A 328 -10.06 23.46 -38.93
CA ASN A 328 -10.69 24.31 -39.92
C ASN A 328 -11.00 25.70 -39.34
N PRO A 329 -10.37 26.78 -39.85
CA PRO A 329 -10.55 28.13 -39.31
C PRO A 329 -11.99 28.63 -39.44
N TYR A 330 -12.75 28.19 -40.47
CA TYR A 330 -14.13 28.61 -40.65
C TYR A 330 -15.07 28.00 -39.61
N PHE A 331 -14.85 26.73 -39.22
CA PHE A 331 -15.62 26.11 -38.14
C PHE A 331 -15.27 26.70 -36.78
N SER A 332 -13.99 27.00 -36.56
CA SER A 332 -13.55 27.69 -35.35
C SER A 332 -14.19 29.08 -35.22
N ASP A 333 -14.18 29.88 -36.29
CA ASP A 333 -14.84 31.19 -36.34
C ASP A 333 -16.36 31.07 -36.17
N TYR A 334 -16.99 30.08 -36.82
CA TYR A 334 -18.42 29.81 -36.66
C TYR A 334 -18.81 29.41 -35.22
N ALA A 335 -17.91 28.74 -34.50
CA ALA A 335 -18.06 28.42 -33.08
C ALA A 335 -17.66 29.58 -32.14
N ALA A 336 -17.27 30.74 -32.69
CA ALA A 336 -16.78 31.92 -31.99
C ALA A 336 -15.56 31.64 -31.09
N LEU A 337 -14.63 30.83 -31.58
CA LEU A 337 -13.39 30.48 -30.90
C LEU A 337 -12.24 31.41 -31.34
N PRO A 338 -11.17 31.58 -30.52
CA PRO A 338 -10.06 32.48 -30.84
C PRO A 338 -9.18 32.03 -32.02
N GLY A 339 -9.43 30.84 -32.58
CA GLY A 339 -8.63 30.20 -33.59
C GLY A 339 -8.79 28.68 -33.53
N THR A 340 -8.05 27.95 -34.35
CA THR A 340 -8.07 26.48 -34.34
C THR A 340 -7.37 25.95 -33.09
N ILE A 341 -8.08 25.93 -31.97
CA ILE A 341 -7.55 25.58 -30.64
C ILE A 341 -6.98 24.17 -30.63
N THR A 342 -5.92 23.96 -29.86
CA THR A 342 -5.32 22.63 -29.63
C THR A 342 -6.30 21.72 -28.91
N HIS A 343 -6.33 20.43 -29.26
CA HIS A 343 -7.16 19.45 -28.56
C HIS A 343 -6.81 19.41 -27.07
N GLY A 344 -7.82 19.52 -26.20
CA GLY A 344 -7.63 19.39 -24.76
C GLY A 344 -6.98 18.05 -24.39
N MET A 345 -7.35 16.97 -25.08
CA MET A 345 -6.78 15.65 -24.89
C MET A 345 -5.29 15.54 -25.30
N TRP A 346 -4.83 16.34 -26.27
CA TRP A 346 -3.39 16.46 -26.57
C TRP A 346 -2.67 17.16 -25.41
N SER A 347 -3.21 18.28 -24.91
CA SER A 347 -2.62 19.00 -23.78
C SER A 347 -2.63 18.16 -22.50
N SER A 348 -3.66 17.35 -22.28
CA SER A 348 -3.73 16.33 -21.21
C SER A 348 -2.57 15.34 -21.31
N ALA A 349 -2.37 14.69 -22.46
CA ALA A 349 -1.29 13.72 -22.65
C ALA A 349 0.11 14.36 -22.48
N ALA A 350 0.30 15.57 -23.02
CA ALA A 350 1.55 16.32 -22.89
C ALA A 350 1.83 16.73 -21.42
N THR A 351 0.82 17.15 -20.66
CA THR A 351 0.95 17.42 -19.23
C THR A 351 1.22 16.13 -18.44
N ARG A 352 0.53 15.03 -18.75
CA ARG A 352 0.74 13.72 -18.09
C ARG A 352 2.15 13.20 -18.30
N LYS A 353 2.75 13.39 -19.47
CA LYS A 353 4.17 13.06 -19.72
C LYS A 353 5.07 13.65 -18.63
N TYR A 354 4.82 14.88 -18.17
CA TYR A 354 5.63 15.49 -17.10
C TYR A 354 5.39 14.80 -15.75
N VAL A 355 4.14 14.44 -15.42
CA VAL A 355 3.80 13.64 -14.24
C VAL A 355 4.55 12.29 -14.25
N GLU A 356 4.52 11.59 -15.37
CA GLU A 356 5.20 10.32 -15.58
C GLU A 356 6.71 10.43 -15.37
N ASN A 357 7.35 11.42 -15.99
CA ASN A 357 8.80 11.54 -15.94
C ASN A 357 9.31 12.09 -14.59
N VAL A 358 8.53 12.92 -13.89
CA VAL A 358 8.96 13.57 -12.64
C VAL A 358 8.41 12.88 -11.40
N ALA A 359 7.10 12.66 -11.31
CA ALA A 359 6.49 12.07 -10.11
C ALA A 359 6.64 10.54 -10.07
N ALA A 360 6.57 9.89 -11.23
CA ALA A 360 6.75 8.45 -11.40
C ALA A 360 8.17 8.04 -11.80
N GLU A 361 9.09 9.00 -11.94
CA GLU A 361 10.52 8.76 -12.21
C GLU A 361 10.76 7.95 -13.50
N GLY A 362 9.95 8.22 -14.55
CA GLY A 362 10.06 7.55 -15.85
C GLY A 362 9.47 6.14 -15.90
N ARG A 363 8.67 5.76 -14.89
CA ARG A 363 7.99 4.46 -14.78
C ARG A 363 6.48 4.64 -14.97
N PRO A 364 5.96 4.58 -16.20
CA PRO A 364 4.55 4.87 -16.50
C PRO A 364 3.56 4.02 -15.72
N GLU A 365 3.91 2.77 -15.43
CA GLU A 365 3.09 1.82 -14.67
C GLU A 365 2.79 2.27 -13.23
N ARG A 366 3.55 3.23 -12.70
CA ARG A 366 3.29 3.79 -11.36
C ARG A 366 2.17 4.83 -11.37
N VAL A 367 1.79 5.41 -12.51
CA VAL A 367 0.67 6.37 -12.57
C VAL A 367 -0.64 5.59 -12.52
N ALA A 368 -1.27 5.57 -11.34
CA ALA A 368 -2.48 4.78 -11.10
C ALA A 368 -3.76 5.53 -11.47
N SER A 369 -3.79 6.85 -11.30
CA SER A 369 -4.86 7.70 -11.80
C SER A 369 -4.32 9.06 -12.24
N TYR A 370 -5.04 9.69 -13.16
CA TYR A 370 -4.75 11.00 -13.70
C TYR A 370 -6.04 11.69 -14.11
N ASP A 371 -6.38 12.79 -13.44
CA ASP A 371 -7.63 13.52 -13.61
C ASP A 371 -7.33 14.99 -13.89
N VAL A 372 -7.87 15.52 -14.97
CA VAL A 372 -7.66 16.92 -15.39
C VAL A 372 -8.95 17.62 -15.76
N THR A 373 -8.97 18.92 -15.48
CA THR A 373 -9.99 19.88 -15.90
C THR A 373 -9.35 20.87 -16.88
N PHE A 374 -10.01 21.09 -18.01
CA PHE A 374 -9.63 22.05 -19.04
C PHE A 374 -10.21 23.42 -18.66
N VAL A 375 -9.39 24.28 -18.07
CA VAL A 375 -9.82 25.59 -17.55
C VAL A 375 -9.56 26.73 -18.53
N GLY A 376 -8.72 26.52 -19.54
CA GLY A 376 -8.39 27.50 -20.56
C GLY A 376 -8.10 26.83 -21.90
N MET A 377 -8.29 27.59 -22.98
CA MET A 377 -7.98 27.14 -24.34
C MET A 377 -6.52 27.42 -24.68
N VAL A 378 -5.92 26.52 -25.45
CA VAL A 378 -4.53 26.61 -25.94
C VAL A 378 -4.58 26.75 -27.46
N LEU A 379 -3.78 27.66 -28.02
CA LEU A 379 -3.61 27.80 -29.46
C LEU A 379 -2.34 27.07 -29.93
N PRO A 380 -2.29 26.64 -31.20
CA PRO A 380 -1.08 26.14 -31.82
C PRO A 380 0.12 27.07 -31.61
N GLY A 381 1.25 26.52 -31.16
CA GLY A 381 2.47 27.27 -30.86
C GLY A 381 2.53 27.96 -29.48
N ASP A 382 1.46 27.91 -28.66
CA ASP A 382 1.52 28.39 -27.28
C ASP A 382 2.59 27.63 -26.47
N SER A 383 3.27 28.34 -25.56
CA SER A 383 4.22 27.72 -24.62
C SER A 383 3.51 27.45 -23.30
N LEU A 384 3.66 26.22 -22.82
CA LEU A 384 3.00 25.72 -21.63
C LEU A 384 4.04 25.28 -20.59
N GLU A 385 3.79 25.59 -19.32
CA GLU A 385 4.61 25.17 -18.18
C GLU A 385 3.78 24.31 -17.21
N VAL A 386 4.26 23.12 -16.87
CA VAL A 386 3.65 22.21 -15.89
C VAL A 386 4.30 22.37 -14.52
N LYS A 387 3.46 22.54 -13.51
CA LYS A 387 3.84 22.60 -12.09
C LYS A 387 3.19 21.44 -11.37
N LEU A 388 4.01 20.67 -10.66
CA LEU A 388 3.57 19.52 -9.87
C LEU A 388 3.81 19.79 -8.39
N LYS A 389 2.85 19.44 -7.55
CA LYS A 389 2.98 19.50 -6.09
C LYS A 389 2.60 18.17 -5.46
N HIS A 390 3.49 17.57 -4.68
CA HIS A 390 3.18 16.40 -3.87
C HIS A 390 2.52 16.85 -2.57
N VAL A 391 1.21 16.63 -2.43
CA VAL A 391 0.40 17.22 -1.36
C VAL A 391 0.00 16.24 -0.26
N GLY A 392 0.21 14.95 -0.47
CA GLY A 392 -0.21 13.92 0.47
C GLY A 392 -0.03 12.52 -0.09
N MET A 393 -0.61 11.55 0.61
CA MET A 393 -0.50 10.13 0.32
C MET A 393 -1.89 9.47 0.37
N ASN A 394 -2.13 8.49 -0.50
CA ASN A 394 -3.31 7.65 -0.49
C ASN A 394 -2.91 6.19 -0.71
N ASN A 395 -3.07 5.34 0.30
CA ASN A 395 -2.77 3.89 0.22
C ASN A 395 -1.44 3.57 -0.51
N GLY A 396 -0.35 4.19 -0.04
CA GLY A 396 1.00 4.03 -0.57
C GLY A 396 1.25 4.69 -1.94
N LYS A 397 0.32 5.49 -2.44
CA LYS A 397 0.49 6.32 -3.64
C LYS A 397 0.67 7.79 -3.24
N LYS A 398 1.56 8.48 -3.92
CA LYS A 398 1.74 9.94 -3.86
C LYS A 398 0.51 10.61 -4.46
N ALA A 399 -0.10 11.55 -3.73
CA ALA A 399 -1.15 12.42 -4.23
C ALA A 399 -0.54 13.69 -4.81
N ILE A 400 -0.63 13.85 -6.12
CA ILE A 400 -0.01 14.94 -6.88
C ILE A 400 -1.10 15.91 -7.34
N VAL A 401 -0.89 17.21 -7.12
CA VAL A 401 -1.66 18.30 -7.74
C VAL A 401 -0.89 18.81 -8.94
N ILE A 402 -1.62 19.06 -10.03
CA ILE A 402 -1.11 19.44 -11.33
C ILE A 402 -1.68 20.81 -11.69
N GLU A 403 -0.82 21.71 -12.14
CA GLU A 403 -1.19 22.98 -12.76
C GLU A 403 -0.40 23.14 -14.05
N THR A 404 -1.07 23.45 -15.16
CA THR A 404 -0.40 23.87 -16.40
C THR A 404 -0.81 25.29 -16.72
N VAL A 405 0.19 26.16 -16.92
CA VAL A 405 0.00 27.58 -17.26
C VAL A 405 0.55 27.87 -18.65
N ASN A 406 -0.04 28.84 -19.34
CA ASN A 406 0.49 29.33 -20.62
C ASN A 406 1.52 30.45 -20.43
N GLN A 407 2.08 30.94 -21.53
CA GLN A 407 3.07 32.02 -21.55
C GLN A 407 2.58 33.36 -20.95
N ARG A 408 1.27 33.54 -20.79
CA ARG A 408 0.65 34.72 -20.14
C ARG A 408 0.44 34.53 -18.64
N GLY A 409 0.78 33.35 -18.09
CA GLY A 409 0.53 32.99 -16.69
C GLY A 409 -0.90 32.57 -16.41
N GLU A 410 -1.74 32.37 -17.43
CA GLU A 410 -3.11 31.91 -17.28
C GLU A 410 -3.11 30.38 -17.12
N LYS A 411 -3.94 29.88 -16.19
CA LYS A 411 -4.12 28.43 -16.03
C LYS A 411 -4.89 27.88 -17.21
N VAL A 412 -4.42 26.78 -17.78
CA VAL A 412 -5.08 26.06 -18.88
C VAL A 412 -5.51 24.65 -18.50
N ILE A 413 -4.74 23.98 -17.62
CA ILE A 413 -5.10 22.68 -17.04
C ILE A 413 -4.90 22.74 -15.53
N MET A 414 -5.88 22.21 -14.80
CA MET A 414 -5.73 21.86 -13.39
C MET A 414 -6.05 20.38 -13.22
N GLY A 415 -5.38 19.68 -12.31
CA GLY A 415 -5.65 18.27 -12.13
C GLY A 415 -5.02 17.64 -10.91
N THR A 416 -5.22 16.34 -10.79
CA THR A 416 -4.62 15.49 -9.77
C THR A 416 -4.12 14.19 -10.38
N ALA A 417 -3.12 13.57 -9.77
CA ALA A 417 -2.69 12.22 -10.11
C ALA A 417 -2.34 11.43 -8.86
N GLU A 418 -2.63 10.13 -8.88
CA GLU A 418 -2.11 9.18 -7.89
C GLU A 418 -0.96 8.41 -8.50
N VAL A 419 0.22 8.49 -7.87
CA VAL A 419 1.44 7.84 -8.36
C VAL A 419 1.97 6.88 -7.31
N ALA A 420 2.02 5.59 -7.61
CA ALA A 420 2.59 4.57 -6.74
C ALA A 420 4.02 4.94 -6.30
N GLN A 421 4.37 4.58 -5.07
CA GLN A 421 5.76 4.63 -4.61
C GLN A 421 6.64 3.67 -5.43
N ALA A 422 7.96 3.83 -5.29
CA ALA A 422 8.87 2.81 -5.80
C ALA A 422 8.60 1.48 -5.08
N PRO A 423 8.90 0.32 -5.70
CA PRO A 423 8.81 -0.97 -5.04
C PRO A 423 9.51 -0.94 -3.67
N THR A 424 8.75 -1.21 -2.63
CA THR A 424 9.18 -1.06 -1.24
C THR A 424 9.09 -2.40 -0.52
N VAL A 425 10.16 -2.76 0.19
CA VAL A 425 10.22 -3.94 1.05
C VAL A 425 10.32 -3.48 2.50
N TYR A 426 9.43 -3.98 3.37
CA TYR A 426 9.49 -3.70 4.80
C TYR A 426 10.23 -4.82 5.53
N VAL A 427 11.31 -4.47 6.22
CA VAL A 427 12.10 -5.41 7.03
C VAL A 427 11.95 -5.08 8.51
N PHE A 428 11.61 -6.08 9.32
CA PHE A 428 11.38 -5.95 10.76
C PHE A 428 12.58 -6.48 11.55
N THR A 429 12.93 -5.80 12.63
CA THR A 429 14.14 -6.08 13.40
C THR A 429 13.96 -7.24 14.37
N GLY A 430 15.05 -7.95 14.63
CA GLY A 430 15.08 -9.01 15.65
C GLY A 430 15.34 -8.46 17.05
N GLN A 431 15.49 -9.38 18.00
CA GLN A 431 15.93 -9.05 19.36
C GLN A 431 17.37 -8.49 19.35
N GLY A 432 17.63 -7.51 20.23
CA GLY A 432 18.95 -6.90 20.43
C GLY A 432 18.95 -5.37 20.32
N SER A 433 17.91 -4.80 19.70
CA SER A 433 17.72 -3.35 19.51
C SER A 433 16.90 -2.68 20.62
N GLN A 434 16.43 -3.43 21.62
CA GLN A 434 15.56 -2.88 22.65
C GLN A 434 16.28 -1.86 23.54
N GLU A 435 15.62 -0.74 23.80
CA GLU A 435 16.12 0.34 24.65
C GLU A 435 14.99 0.97 25.50
N PRO A 436 15.30 1.48 26.71
CA PRO A 436 14.30 2.15 27.54
C PRO A 436 13.66 3.32 26.80
N GLY A 437 12.33 3.40 26.83
CA GLY A 437 11.57 4.46 26.18
C GLY A 437 11.34 4.29 24.68
N MET A 438 11.77 3.18 24.06
CA MET A 438 11.55 2.95 22.63
C MET A 438 10.05 3.06 22.26
N GLY A 439 9.78 3.73 21.14
CA GLY A 439 8.41 3.95 20.65
C GLY A 439 7.56 4.93 21.46
N MET A 440 8.04 5.46 22.60
CA MET A 440 7.20 6.29 23.49
C MET A 440 6.93 7.70 22.94
N GLU A 441 7.83 8.26 22.14
CA GLU A 441 7.55 9.50 21.41
C GLU A 441 6.36 9.33 20.46
N LEU A 442 6.35 8.23 19.71
CA LEU A 442 5.26 7.91 18.79
C LEU A 442 3.97 7.56 19.54
N TYR A 443 4.06 6.84 20.66
CA TYR A 443 2.93 6.59 21.56
C TYR A 443 2.25 7.89 22.02
N ASN A 444 3.03 8.94 22.31
CA ASN A 444 2.49 10.21 22.78
C ASN A 444 1.90 11.07 21.66
N SER A 445 2.39 10.93 20.42
CA SER A 445 2.04 11.82 19.30
C SER A 445 1.06 11.21 18.28
N SER A 446 1.01 9.87 18.15
CA SER A 446 0.20 9.17 17.16
C SER A 446 -0.96 8.39 17.81
N PRO A 447 -2.23 8.72 17.50
CA PRO A 447 -3.38 7.95 17.97
C PRO A 447 -3.35 6.48 17.53
N ALA A 448 -2.88 6.21 16.31
CA ALA A 448 -2.79 4.85 15.78
C ALA A 448 -1.75 4.01 16.54
N ALA A 449 -0.56 4.59 16.79
CA ALA A 449 0.47 3.93 17.59
C ALA A 449 0.00 3.71 19.04
N ARG A 450 -0.65 4.72 19.64
CA ARG A 450 -1.17 4.65 21.01
C ARG A 450 -2.18 3.52 21.17
N ALA A 451 -3.10 3.37 20.22
CA ALA A 451 -4.11 2.31 20.25
C ALA A 451 -3.48 0.90 20.26
N VAL A 452 -2.38 0.68 19.54
CA VAL A 452 -1.64 -0.60 19.56
C VAL A 452 -1.06 -0.88 20.94
N TRP A 453 -0.40 0.12 21.53
CA TRP A 453 0.19 0.00 22.88
C TRP A 453 -0.87 -0.22 23.95
N GLU A 454 -1.97 0.54 23.93
CA GLU A 454 -3.04 0.43 24.92
C GLU A 454 -3.73 -0.93 24.82
N ALA A 455 -4.02 -1.42 23.62
CA ALA A 455 -4.61 -2.75 23.42
C ALA A 455 -3.67 -3.88 23.90
N ALA A 456 -2.37 -3.75 23.65
CA ALA A 456 -1.38 -4.69 24.17
C ALA A 456 -1.31 -4.65 25.71
N ASP A 457 -1.22 -3.45 26.28
CA ASP A 457 -1.05 -3.24 27.73
C ASP A 457 -2.27 -3.70 28.53
N GLU A 458 -3.48 -3.37 28.04
CA GLU A 458 -4.74 -3.79 28.66
C GLU A 458 -4.85 -5.32 28.70
N HIS A 459 -4.53 -5.99 27.59
CA HIS A 459 -4.51 -7.45 27.51
C HIS A 459 -3.50 -8.06 28.49
N LEU A 460 -2.26 -7.57 28.48
CA LEU A 460 -1.20 -8.10 29.36
C LEU A 460 -1.50 -7.86 30.85
N LEU A 461 -2.11 -6.73 31.21
CA LEU A 461 -2.58 -6.44 32.56
C LEU A 461 -3.69 -7.40 32.98
N ALA A 462 -4.66 -7.66 32.09
CA ALA A 462 -5.79 -8.54 32.38
C ALA A 462 -5.36 -10.01 32.50
N VAL A 463 -4.44 -10.47 31.64
CA VAL A 463 -4.09 -11.89 31.50
C VAL A 463 -2.86 -12.28 32.34
N TYR A 464 -1.86 -11.41 32.45
CA TYR A 464 -0.59 -11.70 33.13
C TYR A 464 -0.27 -10.77 34.32
N GLY A 465 -1.02 -9.68 34.50
CA GLY A 465 -0.89 -8.80 35.66
C GLY A 465 0.30 -7.83 35.62
N PHE A 466 0.85 -7.54 34.44
CA PHE A 466 1.90 -6.53 34.27
C PHE A 466 1.58 -5.58 33.10
N SER A 467 2.10 -4.35 33.19
CA SER A 467 2.04 -3.35 32.12
C SER A 467 3.35 -3.39 31.35
N ILE A 468 3.28 -3.61 30.03
CA ILE A 468 4.43 -3.50 29.14
C ILE A 468 4.86 -2.04 28.97
N VAL A 469 3.91 -1.09 29.02
CA VAL A 469 4.20 0.35 28.94
C VAL A 469 5.07 0.78 30.12
N ASP A 470 4.75 0.32 31.33
CA ASP A 470 5.56 0.55 32.54
C ASP A 470 6.98 -0.04 32.38
N ILE A 471 7.10 -1.26 31.87
CA ILE A 471 8.39 -1.92 31.67
C ILE A 471 9.25 -1.16 30.65
N VAL A 472 8.67 -0.71 29.55
CA VAL A 472 9.41 0.04 28.51
C VAL A 472 9.82 1.43 28.99
N LYS A 473 8.94 2.15 29.69
CA LYS A 473 9.23 3.51 30.19
C LYS A 473 10.24 3.52 31.33
N ASN A 474 10.07 2.62 32.31
CA ASN A 474 10.78 2.71 33.58
C ASN A 474 11.89 1.66 33.73
N ASN A 475 11.91 0.63 32.87
CA ASN A 475 12.83 -0.51 32.92
C ASN A 475 13.11 -1.01 34.36
N PRO A 476 12.06 -1.38 35.13
CA PRO A 476 12.22 -1.77 36.52
C PRO A 476 13.08 -3.03 36.61
N LYS A 477 13.89 -3.17 37.67
CA LYS A 477 14.71 -4.38 37.91
C LYS A 477 13.88 -5.58 38.35
N THR A 478 12.72 -5.35 38.95
CA THR A 478 11.82 -6.39 39.42
C THR A 478 10.37 -6.03 39.17
N LYS A 479 9.51 -7.04 38.97
CA LYS A 479 8.06 -6.89 38.88
C LYS A 479 7.40 -8.05 39.61
N THR A 480 6.59 -7.73 40.61
CA THR A 480 5.85 -8.72 41.38
C THR A 480 4.40 -8.77 40.91
N ILE A 481 3.96 -9.94 40.46
CA ILE A 481 2.58 -10.24 40.11
C ILE A 481 1.87 -10.74 41.36
N HIS A 482 0.75 -10.13 41.73
CA HIS A 482 -0.03 -10.51 42.90
C HIS A 482 -1.27 -11.30 42.48
N PHE A 483 -1.46 -12.49 43.04
CA PHE A 483 -2.56 -13.40 42.69
C PHE A 483 -3.77 -13.27 43.63
N GLY A 484 -3.99 -12.07 44.19
CA GLY A 484 -5.08 -11.77 45.11
C GLY A 484 -6.43 -11.52 44.42
N GLY A 485 -7.52 -11.91 45.09
CA GLY A 485 -8.89 -11.72 44.60
C GLY A 485 -9.25 -12.59 43.37
N MET A 486 -10.46 -12.43 42.83
CA MET A 486 -10.93 -13.23 41.69
C MET A 486 -10.07 -13.04 40.43
N LYS A 487 -9.65 -11.80 40.12
CA LYS A 487 -8.78 -11.49 38.97
C LYS A 487 -7.39 -12.13 39.13
N GLY A 488 -6.77 -12.00 40.30
CA GLY A 488 -5.46 -12.59 40.56
C GLY A 488 -5.44 -14.12 40.51
N GLN A 489 -6.54 -14.76 40.93
CA GLN A 489 -6.70 -16.21 40.78
C GLN A 489 -6.74 -16.66 39.32
N ALA A 490 -7.44 -15.92 38.44
CA ALA A 490 -7.48 -16.21 37.01
C ALA A 490 -6.10 -16.04 36.36
N ILE A 491 -5.37 -14.97 36.69
CA ILE A 491 -3.99 -14.75 36.23
C ILE A 491 -3.09 -15.92 36.67
N ARG A 492 -3.20 -16.37 37.93
CA ARG A 492 -2.44 -17.51 38.43
C ARG A 492 -2.73 -18.80 37.67
N GLN A 493 -4.01 -19.09 37.41
CA GLN A 493 -4.40 -20.24 36.60
C GLN A 493 -3.79 -20.18 35.20
N ARG A 494 -3.72 -18.97 34.59
CA ARG A 494 -3.06 -18.79 33.29
C ARG A 494 -1.58 -19.14 33.34
N TYR A 495 -0.85 -18.68 34.35
CA TYR A 495 0.57 -19.06 34.54
C TYR A 495 0.75 -20.56 34.78
N MET A 496 -0.10 -21.19 35.59
CA MET A 496 -0.06 -22.63 35.86
C MET A 496 -0.36 -23.48 34.63
N ALA A 497 -1.18 -22.97 33.70
CA ALA A 497 -1.55 -23.65 32.47
C ALA A 497 -0.47 -23.60 31.37
N MET A 498 0.60 -22.81 31.56
CA MET A 498 1.68 -22.72 30.57
C MET A 498 2.64 -23.91 30.68
N THR A 499 2.75 -24.68 29.60
CA THR A 499 3.53 -25.93 29.59
C THR A 499 4.33 -26.10 28.31
N TYR A 500 5.61 -26.43 28.41
CA TYR A 500 6.43 -26.71 27.23
C TYR A 500 6.73 -28.20 27.12
N ASP A 501 6.88 -28.67 25.88
CA ASP A 501 7.31 -30.02 25.60
C ASP A 501 8.84 -30.04 25.47
N THR A 502 9.47 -31.00 26.12
CA THR A 502 10.90 -31.28 26.03
C THR A 502 11.11 -32.77 25.82
N SER A 503 12.11 -33.14 25.03
CA SER A 503 12.46 -34.53 24.78
C SER A 503 13.60 -34.94 25.72
N ASP A 504 13.47 -36.08 26.40
CA ASP A 504 14.61 -36.64 27.12
C ASP A 504 15.62 -37.31 26.18
N LYS A 505 16.75 -37.76 26.73
CA LYS A 505 17.84 -38.40 25.96
C LYS A 505 17.40 -39.67 25.23
N ASP A 506 16.28 -40.27 25.64
CA ASP A 506 15.71 -41.47 25.04
C ASP A 506 14.64 -41.12 23.96
N GLY A 507 14.45 -39.83 23.66
CA GLY A 507 13.51 -39.34 22.66
C GLY A 507 12.05 -39.29 23.14
N THR A 508 11.80 -39.48 24.44
CA THR A 508 10.44 -39.42 25.00
C THR A 508 10.05 -37.97 25.28
N VAL A 509 8.93 -37.53 24.70
CA VAL A 509 8.38 -36.19 24.92
C VAL A 509 7.75 -36.11 26.32
N LYS A 510 8.18 -35.11 27.10
CA LYS A 510 7.64 -34.77 28.42
C LYS A 510 7.11 -33.34 28.39
N THR A 511 5.86 -33.18 28.82
CA THR A 511 5.24 -31.87 29.02
C THR A 511 5.53 -31.38 30.43
N LEU A 512 6.21 -30.23 30.56
CA LEU A 512 6.61 -29.64 31.83
C LEU A 512 6.01 -28.24 32.01
N PRO A 513 5.68 -27.82 33.25
CA PRO A 513 5.21 -26.46 33.49
C PRO A 513 6.32 -25.43 33.26
N LEU A 514 6.00 -24.34 32.56
CA LEU A 514 6.93 -23.21 32.39
C LEU A 514 7.19 -22.46 33.71
N PHE A 515 6.25 -22.56 34.66
CA PHE A 515 6.33 -21.96 35.99
C PHE A 515 6.09 -23.01 37.09
N ALA A 516 7.05 -23.92 37.26
CA ALA A 516 6.98 -24.97 38.30
C ALA A 516 6.81 -24.43 39.73
N ASP A 517 7.26 -23.19 39.99
CA ASP A 517 7.20 -22.54 41.31
C ASP A 517 5.84 -21.85 41.59
N ILE A 518 4.89 -21.91 40.65
CA ILE A 518 3.55 -21.33 40.80
C ILE A 518 2.54 -22.47 40.95
N ASP A 519 1.93 -22.54 42.14
CA ASP A 519 0.86 -23.49 42.46
C ASP A 519 -0.42 -22.79 42.95
N VAL A 520 -1.44 -23.57 43.32
CA VAL A 520 -2.74 -23.06 43.80
C VAL A 520 -2.66 -22.26 45.13
N ARG A 521 -1.52 -22.28 45.82
CA ARG A 521 -1.25 -21.57 47.08
C ARG A 521 -0.28 -20.42 46.90
N THR A 522 0.50 -20.36 45.82
CA THR A 522 1.39 -19.24 45.51
C THR A 522 0.62 -17.91 45.50
N PRO A 523 0.94 -16.94 46.40
CA PRO A 523 0.19 -15.69 46.50
C PRO A 523 0.72 -14.59 45.58
N ARG A 524 1.98 -14.71 45.14
CA ARG A 524 2.67 -13.76 44.27
C ARG A 524 3.83 -14.44 43.54
N TYR A 525 4.26 -13.88 42.43
CA TYR A 525 5.46 -14.30 41.70
C TYR A 525 6.28 -13.07 41.29
N THR A 526 7.60 -13.11 41.40
CA THR A 526 8.47 -11.96 41.11
C THR A 526 9.41 -12.26 39.95
N PHE A 527 9.29 -11.49 38.88
CA PHE A 527 10.31 -11.42 37.83
C PHE A 527 11.45 -10.50 38.27
N SER A 528 12.68 -10.85 37.92
CA SER A 528 13.87 -10.03 38.19
C SER A 528 14.90 -10.13 37.08
N HIS A 529 15.56 -9.02 36.76
CA HIS A 529 16.71 -9.00 35.85
C HIS A 529 17.74 -7.93 36.29
N PRO A 530 19.05 -8.23 36.36
CA PRO A 530 20.06 -7.32 36.90
C PRO A 530 20.11 -5.94 36.22
N ASN A 531 19.93 -5.94 34.90
CA ASN A 531 19.99 -4.74 34.06
C ASN A 531 18.61 -4.10 33.81
N GLY A 532 17.56 -4.62 34.45
CA GLY A 532 16.18 -4.21 34.19
C GLY A 532 15.42 -5.21 33.32
N LEU A 533 14.10 -5.32 33.56
CA LEU A 533 13.23 -6.32 32.93
C LEU A 533 13.08 -6.14 31.43
N LEU A 534 13.34 -4.95 30.88
CA LEU A 534 13.31 -4.75 29.42
C LEU A 534 14.35 -5.62 28.69
N PHE A 535 15.41 -6.03 29.38
CA PHE A 535 16.44 -6.90 28.82
C PHE A 535 16.17 -8.40 29.08
N ALA A 536 15.12 -8.74 29.84
CA ALA A 536 14.69 -10.13 29.96
C ALA A 536 13.89 -10.52 28.71
N THR A 537 14.26 -11.64 28.09
CA THR A 537 13.79 -12.08 26.77
C THR A 537 12.27 -12.03 26.61
N GLN A 538 11.51 -12.47 27.61
CA GLN A 538 10.05 -12.49 27.59
C GLN A 538 9.39 -11.10 27.52
N PHE A 539 10.05 -10.05 28.02
CA PHE A 539 9.53 -8.68 27.95
C PHE A 539 10.13 -7.92 26.77
N ALA A 540 11.42 -8.14 26.48
CA ALA A 540 12.10 -7.58 25.32
C ALA A 540 11.35 -7.90 24.02
N GLN A 541 10.91 -9.15 23.85
CA GLN A 541 10.19 -9.58 22.66
C GLN A 541 8.85 -8.86 22.50
N ILE A 542 8.03 -8.78 23.55
CA ILE A 542 6.77 -8.03 23.54
C ILE A 542 7.05 -6.57 23.17
N ALA A 543 8.01 -5.94 23.86
CA ALA A 543 8.28 -4.53 23.69
C ALA A 543 8.67 -4.20 22.24
N LEU A 544 9.52 -5.03 21.62
CA LEU A 544 9.92 -4.86 20.23
C LEU A 544 8.74 -5.01 19.27
N VAL A 545 7.97 -6.11 19.37
CA VAL A 545 6.86 -6.33 18.42
C VAL A 545 5.75 -5.28 18.54
N VAL A 546 5.48 -4.79 19.75
CA VAL A 546 4.51 -3.71 19.96
C VAL A 546 5.04 -2.40 19.39
N THR A 547 6.33 -2.09 19.57
CA THR A 547 6.97 -0.90 18.99
C THR A 547 6.90 -0.91 17.47
N GLU A 548 7.28 -2.03 16.85
CA GLU A 548 7.30 -2.21 15.40
C GLU A 548 5.90 -2.15 14.80
N LYS A 549 4.93 -2.85 15.42
CA LYS A 549 3.53 -2.79 14.99
C LYS A 549 2.94 -1.39 15.15
N ALA A 550 3.25 -0.69 16.24
CA ALA A 550 2.79 0.69 16.45
C ALA A 550 3.37 1.66 15.40
N ALA A 551 4.65 1.53 15.07
CA ALA A 551 5.27 2.31 14.00
C ALA A 551 4.66 2.02 12.62
N PHE A 552 4.39 0.74 12.33
CA PHE A 552 3.74 0.35 11.09
C PHE A 552 2.31 0.87 10.98
N GLU A 553 1.53 0.81 12.06
CA GLU A 553 0.15 1.30 12.09
C GLU A 553 0.06 2.82 11.95
N ASP A 554 1.03 3.57 12.52
CA ASP A 554 1.14 5.00 12.27
C ASP A 554 1.38 5.29 10.77
N MET A 555 2.33 4.60 10.14
CA MET A 555 2.59 4.75 8.70
C MET A 555 1.36 4.41 7.86
N ARG A 556 0.66 3.33 8.21
CA ARG A 556 -0.57 2.90 7.54
C ARG A 556 -1.69 3.93 7.68
N SER A 557 -1.88 4.51 8.87
CA SER A 557 -2.88 5.56 9.12
C SER A 557 -2.62 6.84 8.30
N LYS A 558 -1.36 7.09 7.94
CA LYS A 558 -0.91 8.19 7.07
C LYS A 558 -0.86 7.79 5.58
N GLY A 559 -1.49 6.68 5.20
CA GLY A 559 -1.53 6.23 3.80
C GLY A 559 -0.16 5.99 3.17
N LEU A 560 0.89 5.75 3.97
CA LEU A 560 2.26 5.55 3.46
C LEU A 560 2.52 4.12 2.98
N VAL A 561 1.69 3.17 3.43
CA VAL A 561 1.88 1.75 3.17
C VAL A 561 1.13 1.34 1.90
N PRO A 562 1.81 0.81 0.87
CA PRO A 562 1.15 0.22 -0.29
C PRO A 562 0.31 -1.01 0.11
N PRO A 563 -0.87 -1.24 -0.49
CA PRO A 563 -1.69 -2.42 -0.24
C PRO A 563 -0.98 -3.75 -0.51
N ARG A 564 0.01 -3.72 -1.41
CA ARG A 564 0.87 -4.85 -1.73
C ARG A 564 2.32 -4.42 -1.57
N CYS A 565 2.97 -4.92 -0.54
CA CYS A 565 4.40 -4.75 -0.32
C CYS A 565 5.02 -6.11 0.03
N ALA A 566 6.27 -6.28 -0.35
CA ALA A 566 7.05 -7.41 0.13
C ALA A 566 7.51 -7.12 1.56
N PHE A 567 7.65 -8.16 2.36
CA PHE A 567 8.11 -8.02 3.73
C PHE A 567 8.91 -9.22 4.20
N ALA A 568 9.78 -8.97 5.18
CA ALA A 568 10.52 -9.98 5.89
C ALA A 568 10.75 -9.53 7.33
N GLY A 569 11.06 -10.46 8.21
CA GLY A 569 11.42 -10.13 9.58
C GLY A 569 12.58 -11.00 10.03
N HIS A 570 13.56 -10.39 10.71
CA HIS A 570 14.69 -11.14 11.24
C HIS A 570 14.32 -11.76 12.58
N SER A 571 14.28 -13.09 12.66
CA SER A 571 14.01 -13.81 13.92
C SER A 571 12.67 -13.39 14.54
N LEU A 572 12.68 -12.60 15.61
CA LEU A 572 11.47 -12.04 16.23
C LEU A 572 10.66 -11.18 15.26
N GLY A 573 11.33 -10.42 14.38
CA GLY A 573 10.68 -9.51 13.46
C GLY A 573 9.70 -10.20 12.51
N GLU A 574 9.81 -11.52 12.31
CA GLU A 574 8.86 -12.29 11.50
C GLU A 574 7.43 -12.20 12.03
N TYR A 575 7.29 -12.28 13.36
CA TYR A 575 6.00 -12.13 14.04
C TYR A 575 5.43 -10.73 13.85
N SER A 576 6.28 -9.70 13.99
CA SER A 576 5.89 -8.31 13.75
C SER A 576 5.45 -8.08 12.32
N ALA A 577 6.20 -8.60 11.34
CA ALA A 577 5.92 -8.43 9.93
C ALA A 577 4.58 -9.10 9.54
N LEU A 578 4.39 -10.36 9.95
CA LEU A 578 3.15 -11.11 9.71
C LEU A 578 1.94 -10.48 10.37
N ALA A 579 2.10 -9.95 11.59
CA ALA A 579 1.00 -9.33 12.31
C ALA A 579 0.71 -7.89 11.87
N SER A 580 1.68 -7.20 11.25
CA SER A 580 1.52 -5.81 10.82
C SER A 580 1.02 -5.71 9.38
N ILE A 581 1.59 -6.49 8.46
CA ILE A 581 1.33 -6.38 7.02
C ILE A 581 0.25 -7.36 6.56
N ALA A 582 0.33 -8.61 7.00
CA ALA A 582 -0.64 -9.64 6.60
C ALA A 582 -1.82 -9.75 7.58
N ASP A 583 -1.84 -8.93 8.64
CA ASP A 583 -2.84 -8.91 9.71
C ASP A 583 -3.21 -10.33 10.23
N THR A 584 -2.23 -11.26 10.24
CA THR A 584 -2.44 -12.69 10.57
C THR A 584 -2.92 -12.93 12.01
N MET A 585 -2.57 -12.03 12.93
CA MET A 585 -2.90 -12.13 14.35
C MET A 585 -3.24 -10.75 14.93
N PRO A 586 -4.29 -10.66 15.78
CA PRO A 586 -4.54 -9.46 16.55
C PRO A 586 -3.42 -9.22 17.57
N ILE A 587 -3.27 -7.98 18.03
CA ILE A 587 -2.20 -7.59 18.95
C ILE A 587 -2.20 -8.43 20.25
N ALA A 588 -3.37 -8.76 20.79
CA ALA A 588 -3.52 -9.60 21.97
C ALA A 588 -2.90 -11.01 21.78
N SER A 589 -3.19 -11.67 20.66
CA SER A 589 -2.60 -12.96 20.33
C SER A 589 -1.10 -12.86 20.04
N LEU A 590 -0.67 -11.78 19.36
CA LEU A 590 0.74 -11.55 19.08
C LEU A 590 1.55 -11.46 20.37
N VAL A 591 1.12 -10.65 21.35
CA VAL A 591 1.84 -10.49 22.62
C VAL A 591 1.83 -11.77 23.46
N ASP A 592 0.76 -12.57 23.41
CA ASP A 592 0.70 -13.89 24.04
C ASP A 592 1.76 -14.84 23.45
N VAL A 593 1.79 -14.94 22.11
CA VAL A 593 2.72 -15.83 21.40
C VAL A 593 4.17 -15.45 21.68
N VAL A 594 4.52 -14.16 21.61
CA VAL A 594 5.92 -13.75 21.84
C VAL A 594 6.32 -13.79 23.32
N PHE A 595 5.38 -13.58 24.24
CA PHE A 595 5.64 -13.81 25.67
C PHE A 595 5.96 -15.28 25.93
N TYR A 596 5.12 -16.16 25.37
CA TYR A 596 5.30 -17.60 25.47
C TYR A 596 6.62 -18.07 24.84
N ARG A 597 6.95 -17.56 23.66
CA ARG A 597 8.21 -17.80 22.97
C ARG A 597 9.40 -17.41 23.84
N GLY A 598 9.39 -16.21 24.41
CA GLY A 598 10.48 -15.73 25.26
C GLY A 598 10.67 -16.54 26.54
N ILE A 599 9.58 -16.96 27.20
CA ILE A 599 9.65 -17.81 28.39
C ILE A 599 10.11 -19.23 28.03
N THR A 600 9.64 -19.79 26.92
CA THR A 600 10.05 -21.13 26.46
C THR A 600 11.55 -21.16 26.15
N MET A 601 12.06 -20.15 25.45
CA MET A 601 13.51 -20.01 25.20
C MET A 601 14.32 -19.97 26.50
N GLN A 602 13.84 -19.24 27.50
CA GLN A 602 14.51 -19.14 28.80
C GLN A 602 14.51 -20.45 29.60
N ARG A 603 13.49 -21.31 29.41
CA ARG A 603 13.34 -22.61 30.08
C ARG A 603 13.94 -23.78 29.31
N ALA A 604 14.18 -23.63 28.02
CA ALA A 604 14.79 -24.66 27.18
C ALA A 604 16.25 -24.99 27.58
N VAL A 605 16.88 -24.14 28.38
CA VAL A 605 18.28 -24.27 28.75
C VAL A 605 18.44 -24.54 30.24
N GLU A 606 19.23 -25.56 30.58
CA GLU A 606 19.62 -25.83 31.96
C GLU A 606 20.52 -24.71 32.50
N ARG A 607 20.24 -24.29 33.74
CA ARG A 607 20.97 -23.20 34.40
C ARG A 607 21.58 -23.67 35.71
N ASP A 608 22.76 -23.14 36.02
CA ASP A 608 23.44 -23.42 37.28
C ASP A 608 22.79 -22.71 38.47
N SER A 609 23.34 -22.91 39.67
CA SER A 609 22.86 -22.26 40.91
C SER A 609 22.98 -20.73 40.93
N GLN A 610 23.75 -20.15 39.99
CA GLN A 610 23.86 -18.71 39.76
C GLN A 610 22.97 -18.23 38.59
N ASN A 611 22.08 -19.10 38.11
CA ASN A 611 21.17 -18.88 36.99
C ASN A 611 21.89 -18.61 35.65
N ARG A 612 23.11 -19.13 35.48
CA ARG A 612 23.91 -19.02 34.25
C ARG A 612 23.73 -20.26 33.38
N SER A 613 23.77 -20.08 32.07
CA SER A 613 23.68 -21.16 31.07
C SER A 613 25.07 -21.54 30.54
N ASN A 614 25.24 -22.78 30.06
CA ASN A 614 26.46 -23.21 29.37
C ASN A 614 26.46 -22.87 27.86
N TYR A 615 25.51 -22.07 27.39
CA TYR A 615 25.36 -21.68 25.99
C TYR A 615 25.48 -20.17 25.81
N ALA A 616 25.89 -19.76 24.61
CA ALA A 616 25.93 -18.37 24.21
C ALA A 616 25.86 -18.25 22.67
N MET A 617 26.07 -17.03 22.18
CA MET A 617 26.17 -16.73 20.75
C MET A 617 27.32 -15.76 20.48
N CYS A 618 27.99 -15.91 19.34
CA CYS A 618 29.07 -15.04 18.88
C CYS A 618 28.80 -14.57 17.46
N ALA A 619 28.88 -13.26 17.22
CA ALA A 619 28.97 -12.73 15.87
C ALA A 619 30.37 -13.02 15.29
N VAL A 620 30.42 -13.51 14.06
CA VAL A 620 31.65 -13.89 13.36
C VAL A 620 31.78 -13.09 12.07
N ASN A 621 32.96 -12.51 11.84
CA ASN A 621 33.29 -11.78 10.62
C ASN A 621 34.43 -12.49 9.86
N PRO A 622 34.09 -13.34 8.87
CA PRO A 622 35.05 -14.05 8.01
C PRO A 622 36.13 -13.17 7.40
N SER A 623 35.76 -11.98 6.88
CA SER A 623 36.72 -11.05 6.24
C SER A 623 37.87 -10.60 7.16
N ARG A 624 37.72 -10.70 8.49
CA ARG A 624 38.78 -10.37 9.44
C ARG A 624 39.87 -11.44 9.52
N ILE A 625 39.59 -12.66 9.05
CA ILE A 625 40.56 -13.77 8.96
C ILE A 625 41.51 -13.54 7.78
N SER A 626 41.01 -13.65 6.56
CA SER A 626 41.73 -13.32 5.34
C SER A 626 40.73 -12.91 4.23
N PRO A 627 41.18 -12.23 3.16
CA PRO A 627 40.31 -11.92 2.00
C PRO A 627 39.73 -13.14 1.29
N THR A 628 40.33 -14.32 1.49
CA THR A 628 39.96 -15.60 0.87
C THR A 628 39.10 -16.49 1.77
N PHE A 629 38.93 -16.13 3.05
CA PHE A 629 38.13 -16.90 4.00
C PHE A 629 36.63 -16.56 3.81
N ASN A 630 35.90 -17.46 3.14
CA ASN A 630 34.53 -17.26 2.70
C ASN A 630 33.50 -18.06 3.56
N ASP A 631 32.23 -18.02 3.14
CA ASP A 631 31.11 -18.75 3.79
C ASP A 631 31.40 -20.24 3.97
N ALA A 632 31.87 -20.91 2.91
CA ALA A 632 32.17 -22.33 2.94
C ALA A 632 33.29 -22.67 3.94
N ALA A 633 34.32 -21.83 4.03
CA ALA A 633 35.41 -22.01 5.00
C ALA A 633 34.91 -21.87 6.44
N LEU A 634 34.02 -20.91 6.73
CA LEU A 634 33.43 -20.77 8.06
C LEU A 634 32.57 -21.99 8.42
N ARG A 635 31.73 -22.47 7.48
CA ARG A 635 30.90 -23.67 7.68
C ARG A 635 31.76 -24.89 8.03
N GLU A 636 32.82 -25.14 7.27
CA GLU A 636 33.72 -26.27 7.51
C GLU A 636 34.41 -26.18 8.88
N VAL A 637 34.82 -24.98 9.33
CA VAL A 637 35.39 -24.77 10.67
C VAL A 637 34.37 -25.09 11.76
N VAL A 638 33.14 -24.57 11.64
CA VAL A 638 32.07 -24.79 12.63
C VAL A 638 31.68 -26.28 12.68
N GLU A 639 31.49 -26.90 11.52
CA GLU A 639 31.16 -28.32 11.40
C GLU A 639 32.26 -29.22 11.97
N THR A 640 33.53 -28.93 11.66
CA THR A 640 34.67 -29.69 12.21
C THR A 640 34.73 -29.59 13.73
N ILE A 641 34.50 -28.39 14.30
CA ILE A 641 34.45 -28.22 15.75
C ILE A 641 33.30 -29.03 16.35
N SER A 642 32.10 -28.91 15.81
CA SER A 642 30.92 -29.65 16.29
C SER A 642 31.17 -31.17 16.28
N LEU A 643 31.63 -31.72 15.14
CA LEU A 643 31.90 -33.15 14.98
C LEU A 643 33.05 -33.67 15.86
N ARG A 644 34.14 -32.93 16.02
CA ARG A 644 35.32 -33.37 16.80
C ARG A 644 35.08 -33.31 18.31
N THR A 645 34.22 -32.39 18.75
CA THR A 645 33.98 -32.15 20.18
C THR A 645 32.72 -32.84 20.69
N ASP A 646 31.83 -33.29 19.81
CA ASP A 646 30.51 -33.85 20.14
C ASP A 646 29.68 -32.87 21.00
N THR A 647 29.76 -31.58 20.66
CA THR A 647 29.04 -30.50 21.36
C THR A 647 28.35 -29.57 20.37
N LEU A 648 27.28 -28.92 20.83
CA LEU A 648 26.49 -28.02 19.99
C LEU A 648 27.33 -26.80 19.57
N LEU A 649 27.50 -26.61 18.25
CA LEU A 649 27.96 -25.38 17.64
C LEU A 649 27.44 -25.28 16.21
N GLU A 650 26.64 -24.26 15.92
CA GLU A 650 26.03 -24.05 14.61
C GLU A 650 26.08 -22.58 14.17
N ILE A 651 26.06 -22.35 12.86
CA ILE A 651 25.83 -21.03 12.29
C ILE A 651 24.33 -20.83 12.18
N VAL A 652 23.80 -19.93 13.01
CA VAL A 652 22.36 -19.74 13.18
C VAL A 652 21.82 -18.48 12.51
N ASN A 653 22.70 -17.51 12.18
CA ASN A 653 22.32 -16.36 11.38
C ASN A 653 23.30 -16.12 10.23
N PHE A 654 22.76 -16.10 9.02
CA PHE A 654 23.43 -15.73 7.78
C PHE A 654 23.05 -14.29 7.42
N ASN A 655 23.72 -13.29 8.01
CA ASN A 655 23.29 -11.89 7.91
C ASN A 655 23.86 -11.18 6.68
N VAL A 656 25.19 -11.21 6.50
CA VAL A 656 25.88 -10.54 5.39
C VAL A 656 26.99 -11.46 4.88
N GLU A 657 26.91 -11.84 3.61
CA GLU A 657 27.86 -12.75 2.96
C GLU A 657 29.30 -12.26 3.15
N GLY A 658 30.16 -13.14 3.67
CA GLY A 658 31.58 -12.86 3.93
C GLY A 658 31.88 -11.88 5.06
N GLN A 659 30.87 -11.26 5.70
CA GLN A 659 31.09 -10.22 6.71
C GLN A 659 30.43 -10.46 8.06
N GLN A 660 29.20 -11.00 8.09
CA GLN A 660 28.45 -11.08 9.34
C GLN A 660 27.64 -12.37 9.41
N TYR A 661 28.05 -13.21 10.35
CA TYR A 661 27.40 -14.45 10.74
C TYR A 661 27.20 -14.47 12.24
N VAL A 662 26.28 -15.30 12.75
CA VAL A 662 26.18 -15.57 14.18
C VAL A 662 26.26 -17.07 14.39
N CYS A 663 27.19 -17.49 15.24
CA CYS A 663 27.30 -18.87 15.70
C CYS A 663 26.70 -19.00 17.09
N ALA A 664 25.91 -20.03 17.33
CA ALA A 664 25.34 -20.38 18.63
C ALA A 664 25.83 -21.76 19.07
N GLY A 665 26.00 -21.96 20.37
CA GLY A 665 26.47 -23.23 20.87
C GLY A 665 26.94 -23.18 22.32
N GLU A 666 27.59 -24.25 22.76
CA GLU A 666 28.19 -24.32 24.08
C GLU A 666 29.37 -23.35 24.23
N LEU A 667 29.57 -22.85 25.45
CA LEU A 667 30.64 -21.90 25.76
C LEU A 667 32.03 -22.43 25.40
N VAL A 668 32.26 -23.73 25.61
CA VAL A 668 33.53 -24.40 25.28
C VAL A 668 33.76 -24.39 23.77
N SER A 669 32.72 -24.67 22.98
CA SER A 669 32.77 -24.77 21.53
C SER A 669 32.91 -23.38 20.88
N LEU A 670 32.25 -22.36 21.43
CA LEU A 670 32.42 -20.96 21.02
C LEU A 670 33.80 -20.40 21.37
N GLN A 671 34.37 -20.79 22.51
CA GLN A 671 35.74 -20.45 22.86
C GLN A 671 36.72 -21.18 21.94
N THR A 672 36.44 -22.44 21.59
CA THR A 672 37.22 -23.23 20.62
C THR A 672 37.20 -22.54 19.26
N LEU A 673 36.02 -22.16 18.75
CA LEU A 673 35.85 -21.40 17.51
C LEU A 673 36.67 -20.11 17.53
N THR A 674 36.60 -19.34 18.60
CA THR A 674 37.40 -18.11 18.75
C THR A 674 38.90 -18.40 18.69
N ASN A 675 39.37 -19.47 19.34
CA ASN A 675 40.78 -19.87 19.33
C ASN A 675 41.24 -20.32 17.95
N VAL A 676 40.47 -21.18 17.27
CA VAL A 676 40.75 -21.67 15.91
C VAL A 676 40.85 -20.50 14.94
N LEU A 677 39.85 -19.61 14.94
CA LEU A 677 39.83 -18.42 14.08
C LEU A 677 41.02 -17.48 14.38
N ASN A 678 41.38 -17.31 15.65
CA ASN A 678 42.57 -16.53 16.02
C ASN A 678 43.87 -17.19 15.53
N PHE A 679 43.96 -18.52 15.61
CA PHE A 679 45.11 -19.28 15.14
C PHE A 679 45.28 -19.16 13.62
N LEU A 680 44.21 -19.42 12.85
CA LEU A 680 44.19 -19.27 11.40
C LEU A 680 44.62 -17.84 10.98
N LYS A 681 44.17 -16.82 11.72
CA LYS A 681 44.58 -15.44 11.48
C LYS A 681 46.06 -15.18 11.74
N LYS A 682 46.57 -15.64 12.90
CA LYS A 682 47.96 -15.39 13.32
C LYS A 682 48.96 -16.11 12.42
N GLU A 683 48.70 -17.38 12.14
CA GLU A 683 49.54 -18.23 11.29
C GLU A 683 49.34 -17.96 9.79
N LYS A 684 48.40 -17.07 9.43
CA LYS A 684 48.05 -16.71 8.04
C LYS A 684 47.71 -17.94 7.19
N ILE A 685 47.05 -18.92 7.80
CA ILE A 685 46.62 -20.15 7.15
C ILE A 685 45.42 -19.82 6.27
N ASP A 686 45.54 -20.14 4.98
CA ASP A 686 44.50 -19.92 3.98
C ASP A 686 43.95 -21.27 3.52
N ILE A 687 42.80 -21.65 4.07
CA ILE A 687 42.14 -22.94 3.79
C ILE A 687 41.88 -23.09 2.29
N GLY A 688 41.46 -22.02 1.61
CA GLY A 688 41.18 -22.04 0.18
C GLY A 688 42.43 -22.30 -0.67
N LYS A 689 43.58 -21.73 -0.29
CA LYS A 689 44.86 -22.02 -0.96
C LYS A 689 45.37 -23.43 -0.64
N LEU A 690 45.20 -23.91 0.59
CA LEU A 690 45.61 -25.26 0.96
C LEU A 690 44.83 -26.33 0.20
N THR A 691 43.53 -26.12 -0.04
CA THR A 691 42.72 -27.01 -0.88
C THR A 691 43.12 -27.03 -2.36
N GLN A 692 43.95 -26.08 -2.83
CA GLN A 692 44.50 -26.09 -4.19
C GLN A 692 45.80 -26.90 -4.31
N SER A 693 46.53 -27.07 -3.21
CA SER A 693 47.84 -27.74 -3.19
C SER A 693 47.84 -29.09 -2.48
N MET A 694 46.76 -29.43 -1.76
CA MET A 694 46.62 -30.64 -0.95
C MET A 694 45.24 -31.28 -1.19
N THR A 695 45.10 -32.58 -0.86
CA THR A 695 43.79 -33.24 -0.92
C THR A 695 42.87 -32.71 0.18
N ILE A 696 41.56 -32.74 -0.06
CA ILE A 696 40.54 -32.24 0.88
C ILE A 696 40.64 -32.97 2.22
N GLU A 697 40.86 -34.29 2.20
CA GLU A 697 41.00 -35.12 3.39
C GLU A 697 42.16 -34.66 4.26
N LYS A 698 43.29 -34.31 3.64
CA LYS A 698 44.48 -33.85 4.36
C LYS A 698 44.29 -32.45 4.94
N VAL A 699 43.56 -31.57 4.25
CA VAL A 699 43.21 -30.24 4.80
C VAL A 699 42.24 -30.39 5.98
N LYS A 700 41.27 -31.30 5.91
CA LYS A 700 40.36 -31.61 7.02
C LYS A 700 41.11 -32.20 8.23
N GLU A 701 42.07 -33.09 8.01
CA GLU A 701 42.93 -33.64 9.08
C GLU A 701 43.73 -32.53 9.77
N MET A 702 44.38 -31.66 9.00
CA MET A 702 45.11 -30.50 9.55
C MET A 702 44.21 -29.55 10.34
N LEU A 703 43.00 -29.27 9.84
CA LEU A 703 42.02 -28.47 10.57
C LEU A 703 41.57 -29.16 11.85
N GLY A 704 41.37 -30.48 11.81
CA GLY A 704 41.03 -31.31 12.97
C GLY A 704 42.09 -31.25 14.07
N ASP A 705 43.38 -31.30 13.72
CA ASP A 705 44.47 -31.18 14.69
C ASP A 705 44.49 -29.81 15.36
N ILE A 706 44.28 -28.73 14.59
CA ILE A 706 44.16 -27.36 15.12
C ILE A 706 42.96 -27.26 16.08
N VAL A 707 41.83 -27.85 15.69
CA VAL A 707 40.60 -27.89 16.49
C VAL A 707 40.84 -28.62 17.82
N ASP A 708 41.48 -29.79 17.80
CA ASP A 708 41.74 -30.58 19.00
C ASP A 708 42.64 -29.84 20.00
N GLU A 709 43.67 -29.14 19.52
CA GLU A 709 44.55 -28.33 20.36
C GLU A 709 43.80 -27.12 20.95
N CYS A 710 43.05 -26.40 20.11
CA CYS A 710 42.23 -25.26 20.54
C CYS A 710 41.12 -25.67 21.52
N HIS A 711 40.56 -26.86 21.36
CA HIS A 711 39.53 -27.41 22.24
C HIS A 711 40.12 -27.81 23.59
N LYS A 712 41.27 -28.51 23.62
CA LYS A 712 42.01 -28.82 24.86
C LYS A 712 42.29 -27.54 25.67
N ALA A 713 42.71 -26.46 25.01
CA ALA A 713 42.91 -25.16 25.66
C ALA A 713 41.61 -24.59 26.25
N SER A 714 40.48 -24.71 25.53
CA SER A 714 39.17 -24.23 25.98
C SER A 714 38.65 -25.02 27.19
N VAL A 715 38.79 -26.34 27.18
CA VAL A 715 38.45 -27.22 28.31
C VAL A 715 39.33 -26.91 29.53
N GLN A 716 40.64 -26.69 29.32
CA GLN A 716 41.54 -26.33 30.42
C GLN A 716 41.17 -24.98 31.03
N LYS A 717 40.78 -23.99 30.21
CA LYS A 717 40.28 -22.69 30.67
C LYS A 717 39.01 -22.84 31.51
N GLN A 718 38.06 -23.67 31.07
CA GLN A 718 36.85 -23.95 31.85
C GLN A 718 37.20 -24.58 33.20
N LYS A 719 38.14 -25.53 33.24
CA LYS A 719 38.60 -26.17 34.48
C LYS A 719 39.26 -25.18 35.44
N SER A 720 40.05 -24.22 34.94
CA SER A 720 40.73 -23.23 35.79
C SER A 720 39.82 -22.13 36.30
N GLU A 721 38.87 -21.66 35.48
CA GLU A 721 38.01 -20.53 35.80
C GLU A 721 36.64 -20.95 36.38
N GLY A 722 36.30 -22.24 36.27
CA GLY A 722 35.00 -22.81 36.66
C GLY A 722 33.86 -22.47 35.70
N TYR A 723 33.95 -21.38 34.94
CA TYR A 723 32.97 -20.95 33.95
C TYR A 723 33.67 -20.16 32.84
N ILE A 724 33.36 -20.45 31.58
CA ILE A 724 33.98 -19.73 30.46
C ILE A 724 33.33 -18.36 30.31
N LYS A 725 34.14 -17.31 30.47
CA LYS A 725 33.79 -15.98 30.00
C LYS A 725 34.33 -15.80 28.58
N LEU A 726 33.43 -15.70 27.60
CA LEU A 726 33.80 -15.47 26.21
C LEU A 726 34.39 -14.07 26.05
N GLU A 727 35.52 -14.00 25.34
CA GLU A 727 36.23 -12.75 25.03
C GLU A 727 36.23 -12.50 23.52
N ARG A 728 36.45 -11.25 23.13
CA ARG A 728 36.50 -10.84 21.74
C ARG A 728 37.77 -11.41 21.07
N GLY A 729 37.60 -12.12 19.96
CA GLY A 729 38.70 -12.53 19.08
C GLY A 729 38.97 -11.54 17.94
N PHE A 730 39.84 -11.90 17.00
CA PHE A 730 40.07 -11.10 15.79
C PHE A 730 38.83 -11.04 14.89
N ALA A 731 38.09 -12.15 14.79
CA ALA A 731 36.91 -12.28 13.95
C ALA A 731 35.63 -12.58 14.75
N THR A 732 35.71 -12.88 16.04
CA THR A 732 34.55 -13.23 16.88
C THR A 732 34.23 -12.13 17.88
N ILE A 733 32.95 -11.85 18.07
CA ILE A 733 32.41 -10.87 19.03
C ILE A 733 31.28 -11.57 19.80
N PRO A 734 31.46 -11.91 21.09
CA PRO A 734 30.39 -12.47 21.90
C PRO A 734 29.20 -11.53 22.00
N LEU A 735 27.97 -12.06 21.89
CA LEU A 735 26.74 -11.28 22.02
C LEU A 735 26.37 -11.13 23.51
N PRO A 736 26.46 -9.92 24.09
CA PRO A 736 26.25 -9.74 25.52
C PRO A 736 24.79 -10.02 25.92
N GLY A 737 24.59 -10.73 27.02
CA GLY A 737 23.26 -10.98 27.58
C GLY A 737 22.42 -12.01 26.83
N ILE A 738 23.00 -12.70 25.85
CA ILE A 738 22.36 -13.82 25.16
C ILE A 738 23.00 -15.12 25.62
N ASP A 739 22.19 -15.95 26.30
CA ASP A 739 22.63 -17.18 26.94
C ASP A 739 21.77 -18.40 26.55
N VAL A 740 21.01 -18.26 25.45
CA VAL A 740 20.20 -19.32 24.83
C VAL A 740 20.63 -19.45 23.37
N PRO A 741 20.94 -20.67 22.87
CA PRO A 741 21.38 -20.89 21.50
C PRO A 741 20.17 -21.00 20.57
N PHE A 742 19.43 -19.92 20.36
CA PHE A 742 18.23 -19.99 19.51
C PHE A 742 18.57 -20.08 18.02
N HIS A 743 17.69 -20.75 17.26
CA HIS A 743 17.85 -21.13 15.84
C HIS A 743 18.93 -22.19 15.56
N SER A 744 19.48 -22.83 16.60
CA SER A 744 20.31 -24.04 16.49
C SER A 744 19.48 -25.31 16.67
#